data_AF-A0A942LJ79-F1
#
_entry.id   AF-A0A942LJ79-F1
#
_cell.length_a   1.000
_cell.length_b   1.000
_cell.length_c   1.000
_cell.angle_alpha   90.00
_cell.angle_beta   90.00
_cell.angle_gamma   90.00
#
_symmetry.space_group_name_H-M   'P 1'
#
loop_
_entity.id
_entity.type
_entity.pdbx_description
1 polymer ?
#
loop_
_entity_poly.entity_id
_entity_poly.type
_entity_poly.pdbx_seq_one_letter_code
_entity_poly.pdbx_strand_id
1 'polypeptide(L)'
;MYKLFTLILLVFVSIQLNATEEDYSYNIVIQGKEIHPGFYTPRKVFHIKTPKYGGLVNGSIYIKTHDYLSQEQITALVKSVVSEEINIQKIETPFSKFFKNDMLLSKNRIGMIYRIHSDYENSLKLAKLLNAHEDIEYCVPEAYYQLDDTPNDPLLKDQTGLSQIMASLAWEKAKSSEDILIGIVDSGIDIDHNDLKEQIFINKEEIPGNGIDDDGNGFIDDVFGWDFVGDISESEAKNRQWKANNNPKPLLTNNDHGTHVSGIAAATTDNEIGIASASWGARIIAVKCATDNLSSQTGSRNIYRPYEGMLYAAMMGADIINCSWSSEYHDPLMYDVINSILEQNIVIVAAAGNFVLNNDEFPFYPASLPGIISVGSITKGGSPSGFTHYGINVDIFAPGDGIMSTMPLNTYKTKSGTSMAAPFVSGIVALLKTVKPEISTEEIRHRIRSSANLFNPSLHLFERFFYGSLNAGKALTMNFSVGENSPGIAIEQILIQNSDAITSYNPTNVQFTFRNYLSSTSDLDVKIIARGNNVVQREFEFKIDNFPGNSSLEKELTFQLNQLNPWFSGNINLIIEYRNDAGYFNIETVEVPIELPTYNTYLVAETSPEYDAIVWNSASSAGRFDFWVGGYNYDMGGGMIYHWGRTLGFFPNDTVQTVQAFSISRAFGALSGSNLKSRVVSTKDSGRTWQSEDISSFVKKIHGIIAYEDESIIAFGEKLKANQSFGIARKEAGKWAEIANTFNLKSGEALIRGAFAFSGDKVMAGTSAGRIIYSDDRGKTWEISDVASSGFIKYITLLNQDSAIAFGPGSGTAANTGKVYNTVNGGETWTENVFDFNTIERVPVFAYCPDSTKSVVVLHENGEVTSSEDLGYTWRHELTLDYRFGKVNTGAGYTSAGKSRLWNQAYDIGFLEFDIIPINAKYSLSFASPDTLDFDTTAIQASKSAHIFLINDGNMRLEKNEQTLLLENGTSEGEIYLKVDFTSSFAPDKLESAEVRFEPKTSGEKSAKLIINTLAGNNTFYIKGKAYDPSSVYSTELDKDFAIKFDNNKLILTSENIQFISPKLEFFDVNGNSIESATLRSNGSYIEHGIDHNLYSTGVYLLVITNNNKIYKRKIIIVR
;
A
#
# COMPACT_ATOMS: atom_id res chain seq x y z
N MET A 1 49.74 36.53 -53.46
CA MET A 1 48.39 36.05 -53.11
C MET A 1 47.46 37.22 -53.30
N TYR A 2 46.65 37.25 -54.35
CA TYR A 2 45.29 36.68 -54.26
C TYR A 2 44.58 37.26 -53.01
N LYS A 3 43.59 38.14 -53.16
CA LYS A 3 42.29 37.75 -53.72
C LYS A 3 41.91 36.33 -53.27
N LEU A 4 41.73 36.14 -51.97
CA LEU A 4 40.79 35.17 -51.39
C LEU A 4 40.80 35.46 -49.87
N PHE A 5 40.41 36.64 -49.40
CA PHE A 5 39.06 37.21 -49.32
C PHE A 5 39.32 38.60 -48.72
N THR A 6 39.08 39.77 -49.31
CA THR A 6 37.90 40.26 -50.02
C THR A 6 36.61 39.79 -49.35
N LEU A 7 35.90 40.76 -48.78
CA LEU A 7 34.47 40.91 -49.01
C LEU A 7 33.53 39.98 -48.23
N ILE A 8 33.55 40.09 -46.91
CA ILE A 8 32.32 40.23 -46.10
C ILE A 8 32.67 41.30 -45.05
N LEU A 9 32.55 42.60 -45.34
CA LEU A 9 31.28 43.37 -45.30
C LEU A 9 30.65 43.23 -43.91
N LEU A 10 30.96 44.09 -42.94
CA LEU A 10 30.26 45.36 -42.72
C LEU A 10 28.72 45.20 -42.78
N VAL A 11 28.11 45.55 -41.63
CA VAL A 11 26.70 45.90 -41.36
C VAL A 11 25.78 44.77 -40.82
N PHE A 12 25.24 45.06 -39.61
CA PHE A 12 24.19 44.39 -38.81
C PHE A 12 24.62 43.17 -37.97
N VAL A 13 24.28 42.97 -36.68
CA VAL A 13 23.76 43.75 -35.53
C VAL A 13 23.57 42.70 -34.42
N SER A 14 23.73 43.09 -33.13
CA SER A 14 23.26 42.40 -31.89
C SER A 14 23.89 41.04 -31.47
N ILE A 15 24.05 40.62 -30.20
CA ILE A 15 23.56 41.06 -28.88
C ILE A 15 24.39 40.37 -27.75
N GLN A 16 24.53 41.07 -26.62
CA GLN A 16 24.75 40.67 -25.21
C GLN A 16 25.75 39.58 -24.80
N LEU A 17 26.73 40.01 -23.98
CA LEU A 17 27.11 39.35 -22.72
C LEU A 17 27.41 40.45 -21.68
N ASN A 18 26.48 40.68 -20.74
CA ASN A 18 26.68 41.53 -19.56
C ASN A 18 27.29 40.68 -18.43
N ALA A 19 28.51 41.02 -17.99
CA ALA A 19 29.12 40.66 -16.72
C ALA A 19 30.13 41.78 -16.41
N THR A 20 30.06 42.55 -15.33
CA THR A 20 30.28 42.16 -13.93
C THR A 20 30.01 43.41 -13.05
N GLU A 21 29.42 43.24 -11.86
CA GLU A 21 29.49 44.25 -10.80
C GLU A 21 30.96 44.42 -10.38
N GLU A 22 31.48 45.65 -10.43
CA GLU A 22 32.83 45.94 -9.94
C GLU A 22 32.88 45.72 -8.41
N ASP A 23 33.66 44.73 -7.95
CA ASP A 23 33.91 44.50 -6.53
C ASP A 23 34.76 45.65 -5.95
N TYR A 24 34.09 46.65 -5.38
CA TYR A 24 34.72 47.83 -4.78
C TYR A 24 35.33 47.55 -3.39
N SER A 25 35.53 46.30 -2.99
CA SER A 25 36.25 45.98 -1.75
C SER A 25 37.69 46.49 -1.77
N TYR A 26 38.21 46.87 -0.60
CA TYR A 26 39.57 47.36 -0.42
C TYR A 26 40.10 47.10 0.99
N ASN A 27 41.42 47.15 1.13
CA ASN A 27 42.10 46.92 2.39
C ASN A 27 42.59 48.24 2.95
N ILE A 28 42.22 48.55 4.20
CA ILE A 28 42.85 49.62 4.96
C ILE A 28 44.01 49.02 5.74
N VAL A 29 45.19 49.60 5.57
CA VAL A 29 46.39 49.19 6.26
C VAL A 29 46.76 50.27 7.27
N ILE A 30 46.57 49.98 8.55
CA ILE A 30 47.07 50.83 9.62
C ILE A 30 48.44 50.29 10.04
N GLN A 31 49.49 51.09 9.76
CA GLN A 31 50.85 50.71 10.09
C GLN A 31 51.03 50.52 11.59
N GLY A 32 51.85 49.53 11.94
CA GLY A 32 52.29 49.34 13.31
C GLY A 32 53.11 50.54 13.78
N LYS A 33 52.90 50.98 15.02
CA LYS A 33 53.70 52.03 15.65
C LYS A 33 54.70 51.43 16.63
N GLU A 34 55.93 51.92 16.60
CA GLU A 34 56.95 51.62 17.60
C GLU A 34 56.49 52.17 18.96
N ILE A 35 56.33 51.28 19.93
CA ILE A 35 55.90 51.60 21.29
C ILE A 35 57.10 51.80 22.22
N HIS A 36 58.21 51.10 21.95
CA HIS A 36 59.53 51.25 22.56
C HIS A 36 60.60 50.79 21.57
N PRO A 37 61.88 51.20 21.72
CA PRO A 37 62.98 50.74 20.87
C PRO A 37 62.97 49.22 20.67
N GLY A 38 62.63 48.77 19.46
CA GLY A 38 62.57 47.34 19.10
C GLY A 38 61.24 46.62 19.35
N PHE A 39 60.20 47.31 19.84
CA PHE A 39 58.84 46.76 20.00
C PHE A 39 57.84 47.56 19.18
N TYR A 40 57.19 46.88 18.24
CA TYR A 40 56.19 47.45 17.34
C TYR A 40 54.82 46.87 17.67
N THR A 41 53.79 47.72 17.68
CA THR A 41 52.41 47.21 17.56
C THR A 41 52.26 46.57 16.17
N PRO A 42 51.56 45.44 16.04
CA PRO A 42 51.42 44.77 14.74
C PRO A 42 50.61 45.64 13.77
N ARG A 43 51.01 45.62 12.50
CA ARG A 43 50.24 46.19 11.38
C ARG A 43 48.84 45.59 11.39
N LYS A 44 47.81 46.44 11.35
CA LYS A 44 46.42 46.01 11.24
C LYS A 44 45.96 46.15 9.79
N VAL A 45 45.32 45.11 9.26
CA VAL A 45 44.70 45.13 7.94
C VAL A 45 43.20 44.96 8.14
N PHE A 46 42.40 45.90 7.65
CA PHE A 46 40.95 45.85 7.67
C PHE A 46 40.44 45.64 6.24
N HIS A 47 39.64 44.60 6.05
CA HIS A 47 39.01 44.31 4.76
C HIS A 47 37.65 45.02 4.71
N ILE A 48 37.54 46.08 3.93
CA ILE A 48 36.30 46.83 3.74
C ILE A 48 35.61 46.31 2.48
N LYS A 49 34.36 45.87 2.62
CA LYS A 49 33.50 45.37 1.55
C LYS A 49 32.07 45.78 1.85
N THR A 50 31.18 45.62 0.87
CA THR A 50 29.73 45.76 1.11
C THR A 50 29.32 44.84 2.26
N PRO A 51 28.69 45.36 3.33
CA PRO A 51 28.29 44.55 4.48
C PRO A 51 27.25 43.51 4.04
N LYS A 52 27.36 42.30 4.61
CA LYS A 52 26.41 41.21 4.36
C LYS A 52 25.07 41.42 5.07
N TYR A 53 25.07 42.21 6.16
CA TYR A 53 23.92 42.55 7.01
C TYR A 53 24.06 44.02 7.47
N GLY A 54 22.95 44.76 7.48
CA GLY A 54 23.00 46.24 7.47
C GLY A 54 23.43 46.80 6.12
N GLY A 55 23.42 48.13 5.94
CA GLY A 55 23.79 48.76 4.66
C GLY A 55 24.65 50.00 4.82
N LEU A 56 25.06 50.54 3.67
CA LEU A 56 25.86 51.76 3.59
C LEU A 56 24.96 52.96 3.31
N VAL A 57 25.30 54.10 3.90
CA VAL A 57 24.64 55.37 3.60
C VAL A 57 25.26 55.92 2.31
N ASN A 58 24.48 55.94 1.22
CA ASN A 58 24.92 56.50 -0.07
C ASN A 58 25.31 57.98 0.08
N GLY A 59 26.37 58.38 -0.61
CA GLY A 59 26.91 59.75 -0.54
C GLY A 59 27.57 60.11 0.80
N SER A 60 27.68 59.19 1.78
CA SER A 60 28.33 59.49 3.07
C SER A 60 29.52 58.61 3.43
N ILE A 61 30.61 59.27 3.83
CA ILE A 61 31.89 58.66 4.22
C ILE A 61 32.45 59.31 5.49
N TYR A 62 33.28 58.57 6.22
CA TYR A 62 34.18 59.07 7.24
C TYR A 62 35.62 59.08 6.73
N ILE A 63 36.30 60.22 6.82
CA ILE A 63 37.71 60.38 6.47
C ILE A 63 38.50 60.72 7.73
N LYS A 64 39.58 60.00 7.99
CA LYS A 64 40.60 60.40 8.95
C LYS A 64 41.87 60.83 8.24
N THR A 65 42.39 62.01 8.57
CA THR A 65 43.63 62.55 8.02
C THR A 65 44.81 62.39 8.98
N HIS A 66 46.03 62.42 8.45
CA HIS A 66 47.24 62.37 9.27
C HIS A 66 47.49 63.66 10.08
N ASP A 67 47.07 64.80 9.52
CA ASP A 67 47.14 66.13 10.11
C ASP A 67 45.77 66.82 10.15
N TYR A 68 45.63 67.85 10.97
CA TYR A 68 44.41 68.63 11.04
C TYR A 68 44.26 69.51 9.79
N LEU A 69 43.11 69.40 9.12
CA LEU A 69 42.74 70.20 7.95
C LEU A 69 41.56 71.13 8.27
N SER A 70 41.59 72.36 7.75
CA SER A 70 40.42 73.22 7.73
C SER A 70 39.32 72.66 6.81
N GLN A 71 38.08 73.12 6.95
CA GLN A 71 36.98 72.70 6.05
C GLN A 71 37.31 72.98 4.57
N GLU A 72 38.01 74.08 4.26
CA GLU A 72 38.44 74.40 2.90
C GLU A 72 39.50 73.41 2.40
N GLN A 73 40.47 73.03 3.25
CA GLN A 73 41.54 72.09 2.90
C GLN A 73 41.01 70.66 2.66
N ILE A 74 40.11 70.16 3.52
CA ILE A 74 39.51 68.83 3.32
C ILE A 74 38.58 68.81 2.09
N THR A 75 37.90 69.92 1.79
CA THR A 75 37.10 70.07 0.56
C THR A 75 37.98 69.98 -0.69
N ALA A 76 39.11 70.70 -0.69
CA ALA A 76 40.06 70.67 -1.79
C ALA A 76 40.69 69.28 -1.99
N LEU A 77 41.00 68.58 -0.89
CA LEU A 77 41.52 67.21 -0.91
C LEU A 77 40.53 66.22 -1.50
N VAL A 78 39.25 66.26 -1.10
CA VAL A 78 38.25 65.33 -1.66
C VAL A 78 38.04 65.59 -3.14
N LYS A 79 38.03 66.86 -3.55
CA LYS A 79 37.91 67.24 -4.97
C LYS A 79 39.15 66.93 -5.80
N SER A 80 40.33 66.77 -5.21
CA SER A 80 41.55 66.42 -5.96
C SER A 80 41.61 64.94 -6.33
N VAL A 81 40.89 64.08 -5.61
CA VAL A 81 40.91 62.62 -5.79
C VAL A 81 39.83 62.12 -6.74
N VAL A 82 38.69 62.81 -6.80
CA VAL A 82 37.56 62.42 -7.63
C VAL A 82 37.63 63.13 -8.98
N SER A 83 37.66 62.38 -10.09
CA SER A 83 37.74 62.94 -11.45
C SER A 83 36.42 63.50 -11.99
N GLU A 84 35.30 63.16 -11.35
CA GLU A 84 33.95 63.63 -11.66
C GLU A 84 33.58 64.84 -10.78
N GLU A 85 32.68 65.71 -11.24
CA GLU A 85 32.16 66.82 -10.41
C GLU A 85 31.41 66.27 -9.20
N ILE A 86 32.11 66.15 -8.06
CA ILE A 86 31.51 65.79 -6.77
C ILE A 86 30.97 67.05 -6.07
N ASN A 87 29.67 67.07 -5.78
CA ASN A 87 29.05 68.11 -4.99
C ASN A 87 29.06 67.74 -3.51
N ILE A 88 30.00 68.31 -2.76
CA ILE A 88 30.05 68.14 -1.31
C ILE A 88 28.95 69.02 -0.69
N GLN A 89 27.91 68.36 -0.20
CA GLN A 89 26.76 68.99 0.42
C GLN A 89 27.06 69.46 1.84
N LYS A 90 27.87 68.70 2.58
CA LYS A 90 28.19 69.00 3.98
C LYS A 90 29.47 68.32 4.45
N ILE A 91 30.26 69.04 5.26
CA ILE A 91 31.40 68.49 6.00
C ILE A 91 31.19 68.75 7.48
N GLU A 92 31.21 67.68 8.27
CA GLU A 92 31.10 67.74 9.71
C GLU A 92 32.35 67.21 10.38
N THR A 93 32.62 67.67 11.60
CA THR A 93 33.53 67.01 12.53
C THR A 93 32.66 66.34 13.60
N PRO A 94 32.10 65.15 13.33
CA PRO A 94 31.01 64.54 14.11
C PRO A 94 31.35 64.38 15.60
N PHE A 95 32.63 64.21 15.91
CA PHE A 95 33.13 63.97 17.27
C PHE A 95 33.62 65.24 17.99
N SER A 96 33.67 66.40 17.33
CA SER A 96 34.23 67.64 17.90
C SER A 96 33.37 68.23 19.02
N LYS A 97 32.05 68.03 18.95
CA LYS A 97 31.04 68.55 19.89
C LYS A 97 30.99 67.81 21.22
N PHE A 98 31.57 66.61 21.33
CA PHE A 98 31.48 65.78 22.53
C PHE A 98 32.53 66.09 23.60
N PHE A 99 33.60 66.86 23.31
CA PHE A 99 34.68 67.15 24.28
C PHE A 99 35.36 68.50 24.02
N LYS A 100 35.67 69.27 25.08
CA LYS A 100 36.35 70.58 24.98
C LYS A 100 37.88 70.41 24.86
N ASN A 101 38.43 70.81 23.71
CA ASN A 101 39.79 71.31 23.43
C ASN A 101 41.07 70.44 23.53
N ASP A 102 41.11 69.21 24.07
CA ASP A 102 42.42 68.51 24.26
C ASP A 102 42.75 67.34 23.31
N MET A 103 42.03 67.17 22.21
CA MET A 103 42.09 65.91 21.46
C MET A 103 43.01 65.85 20.22
N LEU A 104 43.56 66.97 19.75
CA LEU A 104 44.72 66.97 18.83
C LEU A 104 45.92 66.22 19.47
N LEU A 105 45.94 66.15 20.81
CA LEU A 105 46.98 65.51 21.63
C LEU A 105 46.61 64.10 22.10
N SER A 106 45.39 63.61 21.83
CA SER A 106 44.99 62.26 22.23
C SER A 106 45.70 61.19 21.39
N LYS A 107 46.03 60.04 22.01
CA LYS A 107 46.80 58.95 21.37
C LYS A 107 46.19 58.45 20.04
N ASN A 108 44.87 58.61 19.85
CA ASN A 108 44.14 58.15 18.67
C ASN A 108 43.72 59.28 17.70
N ARG A 109 43.93 60.57 18.05
CA ARG A 109 43.67 61.74 17.19
C ARG A 109 42.29 61.76 16.51
N ILE A 110 41.24 61.37 17.24
CA ILE A 110 39.87 61.27 16.70
C ILE A 110 39.24 62.63 16.32
N GLY A 111 39.89 63.75 16.64
CA GLY A 111 39.51 65.10 16.18
C GLY A 111 39.89 65.39 14.72
N MET A 112 40.68 64.53 14.09
CA MET A 112 41.05 64.59 12.66
C MET A 112 40.11 63.72 11.79
N ILE A 113 38.93 63.36 12.32
CA ILE A 113 37.92 62.59 11.60
C ILE A 113 36.82 63.55 11.12
N TYR A 114 36.58 63.54 9.81
CA TYR A 114 35.58 64.30 9.10
C TYR A 114 34.50 63.35 8.60
N ARG A 115 33.23 63.75 8.71
CA ARG A 115 32.11 63.11 8.03
C ARG A 115 31.75 63.97 6.83
N ILE A 116 31.68 63.35 5.66
CA ILE A 116 31.41 64.05 4.40
C ILE A 116 30.12 63.51 3.82
N HIS A 117 29.26 64.42 3.39
CA HIS A 117 28.04 64.13 2.64
C HIS A 117 28.18 64.74 1.24
N SER A 118 28.00 63.93 0.21
CA SER A 118 28.05 64.30 -1.19
C SER A 118 26.92 63.62 -1.98
N ASP A 119 26.82 63.98 -3.25
CA ASP A 119 25.96 63.33 -4.24
C ASP A 119 26.60 62.11 -4.93
N TYR A 120 27.77 61.66 -4.46
CA TYR A 120 28.46 60.52 -5.07
C TYR A 120 27.75 59.20 -4.74
N GLU A 121 27.14 58.56 -5.74
CA GLU A 121 26.20 57.45 -5.55
C GLU A 121 26.76 56.27 -4.75
N ASN A 122 28.02 55.88 -4.99
CA ASN A 122 28.64 54.72 -4.32
C ASN A 122 29.69 55.14 -3.28
N SER A 123 29.29 55.19 -2.01
CA SER A 123 30.16 55.53 -0.88
C SER A 123 31.36 54.59 -0.71
N LEU A 124 31.21 53.30 -1.07
CA LEU A 124 32.30 52.32 -0.96
C LEU A 124 33.38 52.58 -2.00
N LYS A 125 32.99 52.89 -3.24
CA LYS A 125 33.88 53.31 -4.32
C LYS A 125 34.58 54.62 -4.00
N LEU A 126 33.83 55.62 -3.51
CA LEU A 126 34.40 56.91 -3.09
C LEU A 126 35.44 56.73 -1.99
N ALA A 127 35.12 55.92 -0.97
CA ALA A 127 36.04 55.64 0.11
C ALA A 127 37.30 54.91 -0.38
N LYS A 128 37.17 53.94 -1.29
CA LYS A 128 38.31 53.26 -1.92
C LYS A 128 39.26 54.21 -2.64
N LEU A 129 38.72 55.15 -3.43
CA LEU A 129 39.51 56.16 -4.14
C LEU A 129 40.28 57.07 -3.17
N LEU A 130 39.58 57.56 -2.14
CA LEU A 130 40.16 58.47 -1.15
C LEU A 130 41.23 57.81 -0.26
N ASN A 131 41.12 56.51 0.03
CA ASN A 131 42.18 55.79 0.76
C ASN A 131 43.52 55.72 0.02
N ALA A 132 43.57 56.00 -1.28
CA ALA A 132 44.82 56.02 -2.04
C ALA A 132 45.61 57.34 -1.86
N HIS A 133 45.03 58.36 -1.23
CA HIS A 133 45.66 59.67 -1.05
C HIS A 133 46.59 59.70 0.17
N GLU A 134 47.77 60.30 0.03
CA GLU A 134 48.84 60.25 1.05
C GLU A 134 48.49 60.94 2.38
N ASP A 135 47.63 61.96 2.34
CA ASP A 135 47.18 62.70 3.53
C ASP A 135 46.08 61.98 4.34
N ILE A 136 45.51 60.88 3.80
CA ILE A 136 44.41 60.13 4.42
C ILE A 136 44.99 58.92 5.18
N GLU A 137 44.76 58.91 6.50
CA GLU A 137 45.10 57.76 7.36
C GLU A 137 44.17 56.58 7.09
N TYR A 138 42.88 56.87 6.91
CA TYR A 138 41.89 55.95 6.36
C TYR A 138 40.62 56.69 5.93
N CYS A 139 39.87 56.09 5.01
CA CYS A 139 38.52 56.48 4.64
C CYS A 139 37.58 55.28 4.67
N VAL A 140 36.37 55.41 5.17
CA VAL A 140 35.36 54.33 5.19
C VAL A 140 33.99 54.87 4.81
N PRO A 141 33.14 54.07 4.13
CA PRO A 141 31.74 54.45 3.98
C PRO A 141 31.05 54.50 5.34
N GLU A 142 30.06 55.37 5.48
CA GLU A 142 29.19 55.34 6.65
C GLU A 142 28.22 54.16 6.54
N ALA A 143 28.07 53.38 7.62
CA ALA A 143 27.14 52.26 7.70
C ALA A 143 25.98 52.59 8.66
N TYR A 144 24.81 51.99 8.41
CA TYR A 144 23.72 51.90 9.37
C TYR A 144 23.59 50.47 9.92
N TYR A 145 23.20 50.37 11.19
CA TYR A 145 23.12 49.10 11.94
C TYR A 145 21.67 48.77 12.28
N GLN A 146 21.34 47.48 12.28
CA GLN A 146 20.06 46.94 12.73
C GLN A 146 20.09 46.76 14.27
N LEU A 147 18.98 47.01 14.97
CA LEU A 147 18.88 46.85 16.43
C LEU A 147 18.52 45.39 16.77
N ASP A 148 19.24 44.80 17.73
CA ASP A 148 19.11 43.39 18.17
C ASP A 148 18.08 43.32 19.33
N ASP A 149 16.81 43.03 19.02
CA ASP A 149 15.75 42.75 20.02
C ASP A 149 15.86 41.28 20.46
N THR A 150 16.85 40.95 21.30
CA THR A 150 16.90 39.61 21.93
C THR A 150 16.02 39.60 23.19
N PRO A 151 15.03 38.71 23.30
CA PRO A 151 14.20 38.60 24.51
C PRO A 151 15.03 38.40 25.78
N ASN A 152 14.61 39.00 26.89
CA ASN A 152 15.29 38.93 28.18
C ASN A 152 15.00 37.64 29.00
N ASP A 153 14.25 36.69 28.44
CA ASP A 153 13.75 35.48 29.10
C ASP A 153 14.90 34.53 29.52
N PRO A 154 15.01 34.13 30.80
CA PRO A 154 16.17 33.41 31.34
C PRO A 154 16.49 32.05 30.69
N LEU A 155 15.49 31.36 30.14
CA LEU A 155 15.63 30.04 29.49
C LEU A 155 15.73 30.13 27.97
N LEU A 156 15.78 31.33 27.36
CA LEU A 156 15.94 31.50 25.91
C LEU A 156 17.16 30.74 25.36
N LYS A 157 18.27 30.73 26.13
CA LYS A 157 19.50 29.98 25.80
C LYS A 157 19.30 28.47 25.65
N ASP A 158 18.26 27.92 26.28
CA ASP A 158 17.91 26.50 26.25
C ASP A 158 16.90 26.18 25.12
N GLN A 159 16.39 27.20 24.42
CA GLN A 159 15.43 27.11 23.32
C GLN A 159 16.10 27.18 21.94
N THR A 160 16.90 26.16 21.60
CA THR A 160 17.61 26.11 20.31
C THR A 160 16.67 26.18 19.09
N GLY A 161 15.42 25.74 19.22
CA GLY A 161 14.43 25.76 18.14
C GLY A 161 14.15 27.16 17.57
N LEU A 162 14.09 28.19 18.42
CA LEU A 162 13.88 29.58 17.99
C LEU A 162 15.00 30.09 17.10
N SER A 163 16.26 29.72 17.43
CA SER A 163 17.41 30.03 16.59
C SER A 163 17.40 29.23 15.29
N GLN A 164 16.98 27.95 15.31
CA GLN A 164 16.92 27.10 14.11
C GLN A 164 15.96 27.65 13.06
N ILE A 165 14.83 28.23 13.48
CA ILE A 165 13.85 28.83 12.56
C ILE A 165 14.16 30.29 12.23
N MET A 166 15.28 30.86 12.71
CA MET A 166 15.62 32.27 12.55
C MET A 166 14.54 33.22 13.10
N ALA A 167 13.99 32.91 14.28
CA ALA A 167 12.89 33.66 14.88
C ALA A 167 13.22 35.15 15.11
N SER A 168 14.47 35.50 15.46
CA SER A 168 14.88 36.90 15.64
C SER A 168 14.64 37.77 14.41
N LEU A 169 14.93 37.25 13.21
CA LEU A 169 14.66 37.97 11.96
C LEU A 169 13.15 38.11 11.70
N ALA A 170 12.34 37.16 12.14
CA ALA A 170 10.89 37.28 12.08
C ALA A 170 10.39 38.38 13.03
N TRP A 171 10.91 38.42 14.26
CA TRP A 171 10.52 39.38 15.30
C TRP A 171 10.93 40.82 14.98
N GLU A 172 12.02 41.01 14.25
CA GLU A 172 12.38 42.32 13.67
C GLU A 172 11.32 42.83 12.69
N LYS A 173 10.60 41.93 12.01
CA LYS A 173 9.56 42.29 11.06
C LYS A 173 8.22 42.52 11.74
N ALA A 174 7.83 41.62 12.64
CA ALA A 174 6.60 41.73 13.43
C ALA A 174 6.70 40.91 14.72
N LYS A 175 6.03 41.42 15.76
CA LYS A 175 5.66 40.69 16.98
C LYS A 175 4.14 40.53 16.93
N SER A 176 3.59 39.42 17.43
CA SER A 176 2.15 39.16 17.28
C SER A 176 1.31 40.26 17.94
N SER A 177 0.19 40.62 17.33
CA SER A 177 -0.83 41.43 18.03
C SER A 177 -1.52 40.58 19.11
N GLU A 178 -1.93 41.24 20.19
CA GLU A 178 -2.85 40.67 21.19
C GLU A 178 -4.22 40.31 20.58
N ASP A 179 -4.54 40.81 19.38
CA ASP A 179 -5.80 40.52 18.69
C ASP A 179 -5.77 39.17 17.95
N ILE A 180 -4.60 38.56 17.74
CA ILE A 180 -4.50 37.26 17.05
C ILE A 180 -4.73 36.14 18.04
N LEU A 181 -5.74 35.30 17.77
CA LEU A 181 -6.16 34.21 18.66
C LEU A 181 -5.69 32.84 18.16
N ILE A 182 -4.96 32.09 18.99
CA ILE A 182 -4.56 30.70 18.75
C ILE A 182 -5.40 29.77 19.64
N GLY A 183 -6.29 28.98 19.04
CA GLY A 183 -6.99 27.89 19.71
C GLY A 183 -6.07 26.68 19.91
N ILE A 184 -5.74 26.37 21.17
CA ILE A 184 -4.98 25.17 21.50
C ILE A 184 -5.97 24.07 21.90
N VAL A 185 -6.29 23.20 20.95
CA VAL A 185 -7.17 22.04 21.15
C VAL A 185 -6.32 20.86 21.59
N ASP A 186 -6.22 20.65 22.90
CA ASP A 186 -5.28 19.68 23.47
C ASP A 186 -5.81 19.11 24.82
N SER A 187 -4.91 18.84 25.75
CA SER A 187 -5.16 18.26 27.07
C SER A 187 -5.57 19.27 28.14
N GLY A 188 -5.63 20.55 27.77
CA GLY A 188 -5.80 21.66 28.69
C GLY A 188 -4.50 22.42 28.95
N ILE A 189 -4.65 23.60 29.53
CA ILE A 189 -3.57 24.57 29.74
C ILE A 189 -3.58 25.00 31.20
N ASP A 190 -2.42 25.05 31.85
CA ASP A 190 -2.27 25.74 33.13
C ASP A 190 -2.42 27.25 32.91
N ILE A 191 -3.67 27.72 32.87
CA ILE A 191 -4.03 29.13 32.63
C ILE A 191 -3.50 30.09 33.71
N ASP A 192 -3.07 29.56 34.86
CA ASP A 192 -2.47 30.33 35.96
C ASP A 192 -0.94 30.41 35.86
N HIS A 193 -0.33 29.80 34.85
CA HIS A 193 1.12 29.79 34.68
C HIS A 193 1.62 31.22 34.43
N ASN A 194 2.63 31.68 35.19
CA ASN A 194 3.12 33.05 35.16
C ASN A 194 3.59 33.51 33.78
N ASP A 195 4.05 32.56 32.96
CA ASP A 195 4.51 32.79 31.60
C ASP A 195 3.40 32.71 30.53
N LEU A 196 2.19 32.25 30.90
CA LEU A 196 1.06 32.07 29.98
C LEU A 196 -0.15 32.94 30.31
N LYS A 197 -0.41 33.23 31.60
CA LYS A 197 -1.65 33.86 32.08
C LYS A 197 -1.99 35.18 31.38
N GLU A 198 -0.99 35.98 31.01
CA GLU A 198 -1.19 37.25 30.32
C GLU A 198 -1.59 37.06 28.85
N GLN A 199 -1.34 35.88 28.30
CA GLN A 199 -1.68 35.49 26.93
C GLN A 199 -2.96 34.65 26.85
N ILE A 200 -3.56 34.26 27.99
CA ILE A 200 -4.84 33.55 27.95
C ILE A 200 -5.93 34.52 27.50
N PHE A 201 -6.70 34.11 26.48
CA PHE A 201 -7.87 34.82 26.01
C PHE A 201 -8.89 34.95 27.14
N ILE A 202 -9.57 36.10 27.19
CA ILE A 202 -10.64 36.37 28.15
C ILE A 202 -11.90 36.65 27.35
N ASN A 203 -12.90 35.78 27.46
CA ASN A 203 -14.24 36.04 26.95
C ASN A 203 -14.84 37.20 27.75
N LYS A 204 -14.90 38.38 27.14
CA LYS A 204 -15.42 39.61 27.78
C LYS A 204 -16.95 39.65 27.79
N GLU A 205 -17.60 38.72 27.08
CA GLU A 205 -19.05 38.61 27.01
C GLU A 205 -19.61 37.77 28.18
N GLU A 206 -18.74 37.07 28.92
CA GLU A 206 -19.06 36.32 30.13
C GLU A 206 -18.85 37.12 31.43
N ILE A 207 -19.74 36.93 32.41
CA ILE A 207 -19.58 37.44 33.78
C ILE A 207 -19.07 36.30 34.67
N PRO A 208 -17.78 36.30 35.09
CA PRO A 208 -17.17 35.15 35.72
C PRO A 208 -17.91 34.63 36.97
N GLY A 209 -18.37 33.39 36.91
CA GLY A 209 -18.87 32.60 38.03
C GLY A 209 -20.31 32.93 38.44
N ASN A 210 -21.12 33.46 37.52
CA ASN A 210 -22.54 33.73 37.78
C ASN A 210 -23.43 32.50 37.50
N GLY A 211 -22.89 31.44 36.88
CA GLY A 211 -23.59 30.22 36.52
C GLY A 211 -24.55 30.37 35.34
N ILE A 212 -24.37 31.40 34.52
CA ILE A 212 -25.17 31.75 33.35
C ILE A 212 -24.25 31.71 32.12
N ASP A 213 -24.82 31.33 30.98
CA ASP A 213 -24.22 31.51 29.66
C ASP A 213 -24.66 32.90 29.18
N ASP A 214 -23.82 33.91 29.41
CA ASP A 214 -24.16 35.32 29.24
C ASP A 214 -24.14 35.75 27.77
N ASP A 215 -23.28 35.14 26.97
CA ASP A 215 -23.15 35.39 25.53
C ASP A 215 -24.07 34.50 24.67
N GLY A 216 -24.66 33.46 25.27
CA GLY A 216 -25.60 32.54 24.62
C GLY A 216 -24.93 31.57 23.66
N ASN A 217 -23.63 31.33 23.81
CA ASN A 217 -22.83 30.46 22.96
C ASN A 217 -23.01 28.96 23.28
N GLY A 218 -23.73 28.63 24.36
CA GLY A 218 -24.00 27.28 24.84
C GLY A 218 -23.06 26.77 25.94
N PHE A 219 -22.13 27.61 26.42
CA PHE A 219 -21.06 27.26 27.35
C PHE A 219 -21.03 28.20 28.57
N ILE A 220 -21.67 27.77 29.66
CA ILE A 220 -21.79 28.56 30.91
C ILE A 220 -20.42 28.95 31.48
N ASP A 221 -20.19 30.26 31.71
CA ASP A 221 -19.00 30.80 32.37
C ASP A 221 -17.66 30.45 31.67
N ASP A 222 -17.61 30.33 30.34
CA ASP A 222 -16.43 29.92 29.55
C ASP A 222 -15.33 31.01 29.39
N VAL A 223 -15.06 31.74 30.47
CA VAL A 223 -14.22 32.95 30.54
C VAL A 223 -12.84 32.79 29.90
N PHE A 224 -12.20 31.63 30.04
CA PHE A 224 -10.84 31.38 29.53
C PHE A 224 -10.78 30.30 28.44
N GLY A 225 -11.94 29.76 28.06
CA GLY A 225 -12.06 28.56 27.25
C GLY A 225 -12.89 27.46 27.94
N TRP A 226 -12.87 26.27 27.36
CA TRP A 226 -13.79 25.19 27.74
C TRP A 226 -13.11 23.82 27.92
N ASP A 227 -13.61 23.04 28.87
CA ASP A 227 -13.28 21.61 29.04
C ASP A 227 -14.43 20.73 28.57
N PHE A 228 -14.22 20.06 27.45
CA PHE A 228 -15.19 19.17 26.83
C PHE A 228 -15.30 17.81 27.52
N VAL A 229 -14.34 17.44 28.38
CA VAL A 229 -14.19 16.09 28.95
C VAL A 229 -14.44 16.07 30.46
N GLY A 230 -13.78 16.93 31.22
CA GLY A 230 -13.85 16.99 32.67
C GLY A 230 -12.93 16.02 33.41
N ASP A 231 -13.02 16.08 34.74
CA ASP A 231 -12.34 15.18 35.68
C ASP A 231 -13.03 13.80 35.72
N ILE A 232 -12.71 13.00 34.72
CA ILE A 232 -13.19 11.62 34.55
C ILE A 232 -12.03 10.70 34.21
N SER A 233 -12.13 9.42 34.52
CA SER A 233 -11.16 8.41 34.10
C SER A 233 -11.20 8.12 32.61
N GLU A 234 -10.13 7.53 32.11
CA GLU A 234 -10.03 7.05 30.73
C GLU A 234 -11.14 6.04 30.36
N SER A 235 -11.61 5.24 31.33
CA SER A 235 -12.73 4.31 31.14
C SER A 235 -14.07 5.04 31.04
N GLU A 236 -14.29 6.05 31.86
CA GLU A 236 -15.49 6.90 31.80
C GLU A 236 -15.53 7.67 30.46
N ALA A 237 -14.39 8.19 30.00
CA ALA A 237 -14.26 8.84 28.70
C ALA A 237 -14.60 7.90 27.53
N LYS A 238 -14.08 6.66 27.54
CA LYS A 238 -14.44 5.64 26.54
C LYS A 238 -15.93 5.28 26.54
N ASN A 239 -16.59 5.38 27.69
CA ASN A 239 -18.02 5.19 27.85
C ASN A 239 -18.85 6.47 27.67
N ARG A 240 -18.23 7.57 27.21
CA ARG A 240 -18.87 8.86 26.94
C ARG A 240 -19.55 9.49 28.16
N GLN A 241 -18.99 9.27 29.35
CA GLN A 241 -19.50 9.82 30.61
C GLN A 241 -18.90 11.19 30.90
N TRP A 242 -19.09 12.14 29.98
CA TRP A 242 -18.49 13.47 30.01
C TRP A 242 -18.94 14.30 31.22
N LYS A 243 -18.03 15.04 31.83
CA LYS A 243 -18.28 16.06 32.86
C LYS A 243 -17.74 17.41 32.41
N ALA A 244 -18.16 17.81 31.21
CA ALA A 244 -17.75 19.07 30.60
C ALA A 244 -18.04 20.25 31.54
N ASN A 245 -17.12 21.21 31.59
CA ASN A 245 -17.18 22.37 32.48
C ASN A 245 -16.31 23.52 31.94
N ASN A 246 -16.33 24.65 32.63
CA ASN A 246 -15.64 25.88 32.26
C ASN A 246 -14.19 25.99 32.75
N ASN A 247 -13.59 24.89 33.20
CA ASN A 247 -12.22 24.89 33.69
C ASN A 247 -11.29 24.12 32.72
N PRO A 248 -10.68 24.80 31.72
CA PRO A 248 -9.76 24.15 30.78
C PRO A 248 -8.40 23.79 31.39
N LYS A 249 -8.20 24.01 32.70
CA LYS A 249 -6.97 23.70 33.41
C LYS A 249 -6.85 22.21 33.73
N PRO A 250 -5.70 21.57 33.43
CA PRO A 250 -5.45 20.21 33.87
C PRO A 250 -5.33 20.15 35.39
N LEU A 251 -6.08 19.25 36.03
CA LEU A 251 -6.05 19.10 37.50
C LEU A 251 -4.80 18.34 38.00
N LEU A 252 -4.20 17.52 37.15
CA LEU A 252 -3.05 16.67 37.49
C LEU A 252 -1.83 17.01 36.62
N THR A 253 -0.63 16.90 37.20
CA THR A 253 0.64 17.25 36.54
C THR A 253 1.08 16.30 35.43
N ASN A 254 0.42 15.15 35.28
CA ASN A 254 0.65 14.19 34.18
C ASN A 254 -0.11 14.56 32.89
N ASN A 255 -1.01 15.56 32.98
CA ASN A 255 -1.75 16.10 31.85
C ASN A 255 -1.13 17.43 31.38
N ASP A 256 0.17 17.36 31.06
CA ASP A 256 1.06 18.50 30.87
C ASP A 256 1.30 18.90 29.40
N HIS A 257 0.62 18.25 28.45
CA HIS A 257 0.93 18.40 27.04
C HIS A 257 0.48 19.75 26.46
N GLY A 258 -0.77 20.15 26.70
CA GLY A 258 -1.34 21.38 26.16
C GLY A 258 -0.65 22.62 26.72
N THR A 259 -0.26 22.60 28.01
CA THR A 259 0.54 23.68 28.62
C THR A 259 1.88 23.85 27.89
N HIS A 260 2.57 22.74 27.58
CA HIS A 260 3.87 22.76 26.89
C HIS A 260 3.77 23.27 25.45
N VAL A 261 2.76 22.81 24.71
CA VAL A 261 2.45 23.29 23.35
C VAL A 261 2.13 24.79 23.36
N SER A 262 1.34 25.25 24.33
CA SER A 262 0.95 26.65 24.50
C SER A 262 2.15 27.56 24.70
N GLY A 263 3.14 27.14 25.50
CA GLY A 263 4.36 27.93 25.69
C GLY A 263 5.20 28.09 24.42
N ILE A 264 5.28 27.07 23.58
CA ILE A 264 6.00 27.15 22.30
C ILE A 264 5.31 28.15 21.37
N ALA A 265 3.98 28.07 21.28
CA ALA A 265 3.20 28.92 20.39
C ALA A 265 3.24 30.38 20.86
N ALA A 266 2.95 30.63 22.15
CA ALA A 266 2.62 31.97 22.62
C ALA A 266 2.87 32.21 24.13
N ALA A 267 3.91 31.65 24.75
CA ALA A 267 4.42 32.22 26.01
C ALA A 267 4.69 33.73 25.91
N THR A 268 4.45 34.42 27.04
CA THR A 268 4.77 35.84 27.20
C THR A 268 6.27 36.01 27.01
N THR A 269 6.67 36.82 26.04
CA THR A 269 8.08 37.01 25.67
C THR A 269 8.57 38.36 26.17
N ASP A 270 9.84 38.43 26.60
CA ASP A 270 10.50 39.64 27.12
C ASP A 270 9.95 40.09 28.49
N ASN A 271 9.56 39.13 29.35
CA ASN A 271 8.96 39.39 30.67
C ASN A 271 9.88 39.04 31.87
N GLU A 272 11.16 38.75 31.61
CA GLU A 272 12.17 38.30 32.58
C GLU A 272 11.87 36.93 33.25
N ILE A 273 10.93 36.16 32.73
CA ILE A 273 10.48 34.87 33.25
C ILE A 273 10.66 33.80 32.16
N GLY A 274 11.03 32.58 32.55
CA GLY A 274 10.89 31.42 31.69
C GLY A 274 11.45 31.54 30.27
N ILE A 275 10.55 31.38 29.29
CA ILE A 275 10.85 31.12 27.87
C ILE A 275 10.25 32.20 26.96
N ALA A 276 10.83 32.36 25.77
CA ALA A 276 10.20 33.10 24.67
C ALA A 276 9.32 32.18 23.80
N SER A 277 8.38 32.75 23.06
CA SER A 277 7.51 32.00 22.15
C SER A 277 7.73 32.32 20.68
N ALA A 278 7.30 31.42 19.78
CA ALA A 278 7.43 31.63 18.35
C ALA A 278 6.68 32.90 17.86
N SER A 279 5.51 33.20 18.43
CA SER A 279 4.68 34.37 18.08
C SER A 279 5.11 35.68 18.76
N TRP A 280 6.00 35.65 19.76
CA TRP A 280 6.20 36.78 20.68
C TRP A 280 4.90 37.17 21.40
N GLY A 281 4.10 36.20 21.84
CA GLY A 281 2.92 36.43 22.69
C GLY A 281 1.61 36.75 21.95
N ALA A 282 1.16 35.86 21.07
CA ALA A 282 -0.25 35.84 20.63
C ALA A 282 -1.20 35.42 21.77
N ARG A 283 -2.51 35.68 21.66
CA ARG A 283 -3.47 35.20 22.67
C ARG A 283 -3.90 33.75 22.43
N ILE A 284 -4.25 33.05 23.51
CA ILE A 284 -4.54 31.62 23.52
C ILE A 284 -5.97 31.36 23.98
N ILE A 285 -6.76 30.66 23.16
CA ILE A 285 -8.04 30.08 23.58
C ILE A 285 -7.77 28.67 24.12
N ALA A 286 -8.06 28.43 25.39
CA ALA A 286 -7.76 27.16 26.05
C ALA A 286 -8.87 26.13 25.81
N VAL A 287 -8.59 25.09 25.03
CA VAL A 287 -9.59 24.06 24.70
C VAL A 287 -9.11 22.69 25.14
N LYS A 288 -9.78 22.14 26.16
CA LYS A 288 -9.43 20.87 26.78
C LYS A 288 -10.33 19.74 26.26
N CYS A 289 -9.70 18.78 25.61
CA CYS A 289 -10.34 17.63 24.98
C CYS A 289 -9.77 16.28 25.46
N ALA A 290 -8.97 16.27 26.54
CA ALA A 290 -8.43 15.06 27.16
C ALA A 290 -8.86 14.91 28.63
N THR A 291 -8.90 13.67 29.11
CA THR A 291 -9.10 13.31 30.52
C THR A 291 -7.97 13.83 31.42
N ASP A 292 -8.27 14.15 32.68
CA ASP A 292 -7.26 14.44 33.70
C ASP A 292 -6.60 13.18 34.29
N ASN A 293 -7.31 12.05 34.29
CA ASN A 293 -6.85 10.82 34.94
C ASN A 293 -6.38 9.78 33.90
N LEU A 294 -5.15 9.99 33.44
CA LEU A 294 -4.45 9.08 32.53
C LEU A 294 -4.08 7.77 33.25
N SER A 295 -4.67 6.65 32.83
CA SER A 295 -4.50 5.34 33.48
C SER A 295 -3.22 4.60 33.07
N SER A 296 -2.56 5.03 31.99
CA SER A 296 -1.49 4.28 31.35
C SER A 296 -0.09 4.63 31.87
N GLN A 297 0.67 3.61 32.29
CA GLN A 297 2.12 3.69 32.53
C GLN A 297 2.92 3.91 31.23
N THR A 298 2.25 3.91 30.07
CA THR A 298 2.82 4.09 28.73
C THR A 298 2.74 5.52 28.20
N GLY A 299 2.08 6.45 28.90
CA GLY A 299 2.07 7.87 28.52
C GLY A 299 1.22 8.24 27.29
N SER A 300 0.32 7.35 26.84
CA SER A 300 -0.61 7.69 25.75
C SER A 300 -1.67 8.67 26.25
N ARG A 301 -1.66 9.89 25.70
CA ARG A 301 -2.65 10.95 25.95
C ARG A 301 -3.64 10.97 24.79
N ASN A 302 -4.91 10.71 25.08
CA ASN A 302 -5.96 10.61 24.07
C ASN A 302 -6.80 11.90 24.02
N ILE A 303 -7.10 12.37 22.81
CA ILE A 303 -8.07 13.44 22.56
C ILE A 303 -9.41 12.80 22.24
N TYR A 304 -10.45 13.13 23.00
CA TYR A 304 -11.76 12.48 22.93
C TYR A 304 -12.82 13.26 22.16
N ARG A 305 -12.74 14.60 22.23
CA ARG A 305 -13.72 15.51 21.61
C ARG A 305 -13.02 16.56 20.74
N PRO A 306 -12.19 16.13 19.77
CA PRO A 306 -11.36 17.03 18.99
C PRO A 306 -12.19 18.00 18.16
N TYR A 307 -13.22 17.50 17.45
CA TYR A 307 -13.98 18.29 16.49
C TYR A 307 -14.89 19.33 17.15
N GLU A 308 -15.51 19.01 18.29
CA GLU A 308 -16.24 20.01 19.07
C GLU A 308 -15.30 21.07 19.63
N GLY A 309 -14.10 20.67 20.07
CA GLY A 309 -13.07 21.61 20.50
C GLY A 309 -12.61 22.55 19.39
N MET A 310 -12.41 22.04 18.17
CA MET A 310 -12.06 22.84 17.00
C MET A 310 -13.17 23.83 16.62
N LEU A 311 -14.44 23.38 16.60
CA LEU A 311 -15.59 24.24 16.33
C LEU A 311 -15.74 25.32 17.39
N TYR A 312 -15.55 24.99 18.67
CA TYR A 312 -15.56 25.96 19.76
C TYR A 312 -14.46 27.00 19.59
N ALA A 313 -13.22 26.59 19.31
CA ALA A 313 -12.14 27.53 19.04
C ALA A 313 -12.49 28.47 17.88
N ALA A 314 -13.05 27.94 16.78
CA ALA A 314 -13.51 28.74 15.65
C ALA A 314 -14.64 29.71 16.03
N MET A 315 -15.64 29.24 16.80
CA MET A 315 -16.76 30.05 17.30
C MET A 315 -16.29 31.20 18.20
N MET A 316 -15.27 30.97 19.02
CA MET A 316 -14.64 31.98 19.87
C MET A 316 -13.72 32.94 19.09
N GLY A 317 -13.66 32.82 17.76
CA GLY A 317 -12.91 33.72 16.89
C GLY A 317 -11.45 33.36 16.71
N ALA A 318 -11.05 32.09 16.88
CA ALA A 318 -9.69 31.67 16.62
C ALA A 318 -9.24 32.01 15.19
N ASP A 319 -8.09 32.65 15.07
CA ASP A 319 -7.42 32.87 13.80
C ASP A 319 -6.67 31.63 13.31
N ILE A 320 -6.18 30.86 14.29
CA ILE A 320 -5.33 29.69 14.12
C ILE A 320 -5.80 28.62 15.10
N ILE A 321 -5.89 27.37 14.68
CA ILE A 321 -6.14 26.22 15.55
C ILE A 321 -4.94 25.29 15.48
N ASN A 322 -4.32 25.04 16.63
CA ASN A 322 -3.21 24.09 16.74
C ASN A 322 -3.73 22.73 17.23
N CYS A 323 -3.54 21.72 16.40
CA CYS A 323 -3.83 20.32 16.68
C CYS A 323 -2.53 19.54 16.86
N SER A 324 -1.98 19.53 18.08
CA SER A 324 -0.76 18.76 18.42
C SER A 324 -1.03 17.25 18.61
N TRP A 325 -1.98 16.73 17.83
CA TRP A 325 -2.49 15.36 17.84
C TRP A 325 -2.87 14.95 16.41
N SER A 326 -2.83 13.65 16.15
CA SER A 326 -3.31 13.07 14.89
C SER A 326 -3.60 11.57 15.06
N SER A 327 -4.36 11.01 14.14
CA SER A 327 -4.72 9.58 14.12
C SER A 327 -4.97 9.06 12.71
N GLU A 328 -4.85 7.75 12.50
CA GLU A 328 -5.21 7.08 11.22
C GLU A 328 -6.72 7.13 10.92
N TYR A 329 -7.53 7.43 11.94
CA TYR A 329 -8.99 7.43 11.82
C TYR A 329 -9.48 8.66 11.07
N HIS A 330 -10.34 8.43 10.09
CA HIS A 330 -11.06 9.45 9.34
C HIS A 330 -12.50 9.02 9.11
N ASP A 331 -13.38 10.00 9.00
CA ASP A 331 -14.78 9.83 8.66
C ASP A 331 -15.31 11.09 7.94
N PRO A 332 -16.46 11.02 7.25
CA PRO A 332 -17.03 12.19 6.57
C PRO A 332 -17.40 13.36 7.50
N LEU A 333 -17.76 13.11 8.76
CA LEU A 333 -18.08 14.16 9.72
C LEU A 333 -16.84 15.04 10.00
N MET A 334 -15.66 14.43 10.14
CA MET A 334 -14.41 15.16 10.27
C MET A 334 -14.19 16.11 9.09
N TYR A 335 -14.39 15.63 7.85
CA TYR A 335 -14.24 16.45 6.65
C TYR A 335 -15.19 17.66 6.68
N ASP A 336 -16.47 17.43 6.97
CA ASP A 336 -17.48 18.50 7.01
C ASP A 336 -17.14 19.55 8.06
N VAL A 337 -16.76 19.12 9.28
CA VAL A 337 -16.39 20.03 10.36
C VAL A 337 -15.15 20.85 10.00
N ILE A 338 -14.09 20.19 9.54
CA ILE A 338 -12.83 20.86 9.25
C ILE A 338 -12.97 21.81 8.06
N ASN A 339 -13.68 21.40 7.00
CA ASN A 339 -13.96 22.27 5.85
C ASN A 339 -14.75 23.51 6.27
N SER A 340 -15.76 23.37 7.15
CA SER A 340 -16.53 24.52 7.66
C SER A 340 -15.68 25.54 8.45
N ILE A 341 -14.59 25.09 9.07
CA ILE A 341 -13.63 25.95 9.77
C ILE A 341 -12.69 26.61 8.74
N LEU A 342 -12.19 25.85 7.77
CA LEU A 342 -11.31 26.37 6.71
C LEU A 342 -12.00 27.44 5.85
N GLU A 343 -13.30 27.28 5.58
CA GLU A 343 -14.12 28.26 4.85
C GLU A 343 -14.20 29.63 5.53
N GLN A 344 -13.95 29.70 6.83
CA GLN A 344 -13.89 30.95 7.61
C GLN A 344 -12.50 31.61 7.59
N ASN A 345 -11.58 31.11 6.77
CA ASN A 345 -10.18 31.56 6.69
C ASN A 345 -9.42 31.40 8.03
N ILE A 346 -9.78 30.36 8.80
CA ILE A 346 -9.09 29.95 10.02
C ILE A 346 -8.00 28.96 9.63
N VAL A 347 -6.77 29.20 10.11
CA VAL A 347 -5.62 28.36 9.75
C VAL A 347 -5.51 27.19 10.72
N ILE A 348 -5.59 25.96 10.23
CA ILE A 348 -5.39 24.79 11.08
C ILE A 348 -3.97 24.24 10.87
N VAL A 349 -3.24 24.06 11.96
CA VAL A 349 -1.87 23.52 11.99
C VAL A 349 -1.89 22.23 12.77
N ALA A 350 -1.41 21.13 12.19
CA ALA A 350 -1.50 19.81 12.81
C ALA A 350 -0.17 19.05 12.81
N ALA A 351 0.04 18.24 13.85
CA ALA A 351 1.23 17.38 13.98
C ALA A 351 1.16 16.19 13.01
N ALA A 352 2.21 16.00 12.20
CA ALA A 352 2.22 14.96 11.15
C ALA A 352 2.17 13.51 11.68
N GLY A 353 2.65 13.27 12.91
CA GLY A 353 2.72 11.94 13.54
C GLY A 353 4.15 11.55 13.99
N ASN A 354 4.27 10.49 14.80
CA ASN A 354 5.52 10.13 15.52
C ASN A 354 5.94 8.65 15.36
N PHE A 355 5.50 7.97 14.30
CA PHE A 355 5.72 6.54 14.05
C PHE A 355 6.55 6.25 12.79
N VAL A 356 7.18 7.27 12.19
CA VAL A 356 8.01 7.12 10.97
C VAL A 356 7.23 6.56 9.78
N LEU A 357 5.96 6.96 9.62
CA LEU A 357 5.10 6.55 8.52
C LEU A 357 5.11 7.58 7.38
N ASN A 358 4.89 7.10 6.16
CA ASN A 358 4.62 7.93 4.99
C ASN A 358 3.14 8.34 4.99
N ASN A 359 2.84 9.62 5.22
CA ASN A 359 1.47 10.15 5.27
C ASN A 359 0.78 10.16 3.89
N ASP A 360 1.49 9.85 2.80
CA ASP A 360 0.91 9.68 1.47
C ASP A 360 0.26 8.30 1.29
N GLU A 361 0.69 7.33 2.11
CA GLU A 361 0.21 5.94 2.11
C GLU A 361 -0.61 5.64 3.36
N PHE A 362 -0.17 6.18 4.50
CA PHE A 362 -0.77 6.04 5.83
C PHE A 362 -1.12 7.41 6.38
N PRO A 363 -2.16 8.07 5.84
CA PRO A 363 -2.51 9.42 6.24
C PRO A 363 -2.89 9.49 7.72
N PHE A 364 -2.38 10.50 8.41
CA PHE A 364 -2.70 10.82 9.79
C PHE A 364 -3.53 12.09 9.81
N TYR A 365 -4.76 11.98 10.30
CA TYR A 365 -5.74 13.06 10.31
C TYR A 365 -5.75 13.79 11.65
N PRO A 366 -5.94 15.12 11.65
CA PRO A 366 -6.33 15.95 10.51
C PRO A 366 -5.15 16.38 9.62
N ALA A 367 -3.89 16.07 9.99
CA ALA A 367 -2.71 16.58 9.30
C ALA A 367 -2.67 16.26 7.79
N SER A 368 -3.17 15.11 7.36
CA SER A 368 -3.23 14.72 5.94
C SER A 368 -4.45 15.26 5.18
N LEU A 369 -5.29 16.14 5.76
CA LEU A 369 -6.40 16.75 5.02
C LEU A 369 -5.96 17.93 4.16
N PRO A 370 -6.57 18.10 2.97
CA PRO A 370 -6.39 19.32 2.18
C PRO A 370 -6.68 20.59 2.99
N GLY A 371 -5.86 21.63 2.81
CA GLY A 371 -6.01 22.91 3.51
C GLY A 371 -5.46 22.95 4.94
N ILE A 372 -4.99 21.83 5.49
CA ILE A 372 -4.30 21.78 6.79
C ILE A 372 -2.81 21.99 6.56
N ILE A 373 -2.14 22.71 7.48
CA ILE A 373 -0.68 22.81 7.49
C ILE A 373 -0.14 21.66 8.34
N SER A 374 0.40 20.64 7.66
CA SER A 374 0.95 19.43 8.28
C SER A 374 2.42 19.63 8.68
N VAL A 375 2.75 19.36 9.94
CA VAL A 375 4.06 19.71 10.50
C VAL A 375 4.84 18.48 10.98
N GLY A 376 5.93 18.20 10.28
CA GLY A 376 6.96 17.22 10.67
C GLY A 376 7.99 17.79 11.65
N SER A 377 8.84 16.94 12.22
CA SER A 377 9.81 17.32 13.27
C SER A 377 11.25 17.25 12.78
N ILE A 378 12.07 18.26 13.10
CA ILE A 378 13.54 18.20 13.01
C ILE A 378 14.23 18.07 14.37
N THR A 379 15.42 17.48 14.33
CA THR A 379 16.40 17.42 15.41
C THR A 379 17.04 18.79 15.66
N LYS A 380 17.76 18.93 16.78
CA LYS A 380 18.65 20.08 17.04
C LYS A 380 19.73 20.30 15.97
N GLY A 381 20.09 19.24 15.23
CA GLY A 381 21.03 19.30 14.11
C GLY A 381 20.42 19.76 12.78
N GLY A 382 19.11 20.00 12.74
CA GLY A 382 18.40 20.40 11.52
C GLY A 382 18.05 19.24 10.56
N SER A 383 18.37 17.99 10.91
CA SER A 383 17.91 16.81 10.17
C SER A 383 16.52 16.37 10.63
N PRO A 384 15.71 15.71 9.78
CA PRO A 384 14.45 15.09 10.20
C PRO A 384 14.63 14.20 11.43
N SER A 385 13.66 14.24 12.35
CA SER A 385 13.71 13.46 13.60
C SER A 385 13.47 11.99 13.30
N GLY A 386 14.16 11.08 14.01
CA GLY A 386 14.03 9.64 13.76
C GLY A 386 12.65 9.04 14.05
N PHE A 387 11.71 9.81 14.60
CA PHE A 387 10.32 9.42 14.84
C PHE A 387 9.31 10.10 13.89
N THR A 388 9.71 11.13 13.12
CA THR A 388 8.74 11.97 12.40
C THR A 388 8.08 11.22 11.25
N HIS A 389 6.78 11.46 11.06
CA HIS A 389 6.14 11.13 9.78
C HIS A 389 6.70 12.01 8.66
N TYR A 390 6.53 11.52 7.43
CA TYR A 390 7.07 12.09 6.21
C TYR A 390 6.08 11.89 5.05
N GLY A 391 6.44 12.29 3.84
CA GLY A 391 5.56 12.26 2.66
C GLY A 391 5.24 13.67 2.16
N ILE A 392 4.58 13.75 1.00
CA ILE A 392 4.14 14.99 0.39
C ILE A 392 2.98 15.64 1.14
N ASN A 393 2.23 14.86 1.92
CA ASN A 393 1.21 15.36 2.85
C ASN A 393 1.81 15.99 4.12
N VAL A 394 3.14 16.20 4.20
CA VAL A 394 3.82 16.90 5.30
C VAL A 394 4.41 18.21 4.81
N ASP A 395 3.67 19.31 4.87
CA ASP A 395 4.03 20.61 4.26
C ASP A 395 5.36 21.21 4.71
N ILE A 396 5.71 21.05 5.98
CA ILE A 396 6.89 21.72 6.55
C ILE A 396 7.42 20.93 7.75
N PHE A 397 8.73 21.03 8.01
CA PHE A 397 9.33 20.48 9.21
C PHE A 397 9.74 21.61 10.16
N ALA A 398 9.45 21.48 11.46
CA ALA A 398 9.83 22.46 12.47
C ALA A 398 10.52 21.80 13.66
N PRO A 399 11.25 22.55 14.52
CA PRO A 399 11.93 21.98 15.68
C PRO A 399 10.95 21.23 16.58
N GLY A 400 11.16 19.92 16.73
CA GLY A 400 10.27 19.09 17.54
C GLY A 400 11.01 18.10 18.43
N ASP A 401 12.33 17.96 18.32
CA ASP A 401 13.11 17.08 19.18
C ASP A 401 13.94 17.85 20.22
N GLY A 402 13.62 17.63 21.49
CA GLY A 402 14.33 18.24 22.60
C GLY A 402 13.98 19.72 22.79
N ILE A 403 12.68 20.05 22.77
CA ILE A 403 12.14 21.41 22.87
C ILE A 403 11.77 21.77 24.31
N MET A 404 12.40 22.81 24.84
CA MET A 404 12.10 23.41 26.15
C MET A 404 10.81 24.24 26.07
N SER A 405 9.87 24.01 26.98
CA SER A 405 8.67 24.84 27.13
C SER A 405 8.07 24.79 28.55
N THR A 406 7.00 25.54 28.77
CA THR A 406 6.20 25.61 30.00
C THR A 406 5.58 24.26 30.36
N MET A 407 5.33 24.08 31.65
CA MET A 407 4.72 22.88 32.24
C MET A 407 3.85 23.31 33.42
N PRO A 408 2.82 22.54 33.80
CA PRO A 408 1.98 22.90 34.93
C PRO A 408 2.76 23.22 36.20
N LEU A 409 2.17 24.05 37.06
CA LEU A 409 2.73 24.49 38.35
C LEU A 409 3.95 25.41 38.23
N ASN A 410 3.97 26.30 37.23
CA ASN A 410 5.08 27.23 37.00
C ASN A 410 6.44 26.53 36.80
N THR A 411 6.45 25.43 36.06
CA THR A 411 7.67 24.65 35.78
C THR A 411 7.98 24.63 34.28
N TYR A 412 9.16 24.13 33.91
CA TYR A 412 9.61 24.06 32.53
C TYR A 412 10.28 22.71 32.27
N LYS A 413 10.08 22.15 31.08
CA LYS A 413 10.68 20.86 30.71
C LYS A 413 10.91 20.73 29.20
N THR A 414 11.87 19.90 28.85
CA THR A 414 12.12 19.46 27.48
C THR A 414 11.23 18.28 27.07
N LYS A 415 10.63 18.32 25.88
CA LYS A 415 9.91 17.20 25.24
C LYS A 415 10.28 17.03 23.77
N SER A 416 9.94 15.88 23.21
CA SER A 416 10.13 15.58 21.78
C SER A 416 8.83 15.05 21.16
N GLY A 417 8.54 15.48 19.93
CA GLY A 417 7.41 15.04 19.11
C GLY A 417 7.05 16.07 18.03
N THR A 418 6.36 15.65 16.96
CA THR A 418 5.70 16.56 16.00
C THR A 418 4.69 17.48 16.68
N SER A 419 4.15 17.07 17.84
CA SER A 419 3.35 17.90 18.75
C SER A 419 4.06 19.15 19.25
N MET A 420 5.40 19.15 19.35
CA MET A 420 6.22 20.33 19.68
C MET A 420 6.59 21.14 18.42
N ALA A 421 6.59 20.52 17.25
CA ALA A 421 6.89 21.18 15.98
C ALA A 421 5.70 22.04 15.47
N ALA A 422 4.48 21.51 15.54
CA ALA A 422 3.25 22.22 15.15
C ALA A 422 3.11 23.62 15.78
N PRO A 423 3.27 23.82 17.10
CA PRO A 423 3.10 25.15 17.71
C PRO A 423 4.16 26.18 17.30
N PHE A 424 5.36 25.77 16.85
CA PHE A 424 6.28 26.73 16.21
C PHE A 424 5.65 27.32 14.95
N VAL A 425 5.08 26.46 14.10
CA VAL A 425 4.40 26.91 12.87
C VAL A 425 3.20 27.77 13.23
N SER A 426 2.34 27.37 14.17
CA SER A 426 1.21 28.19 14.63
C SER A 426 1.64 29.59 15.09
N GLY A 427 2.73 29.70 15.85
CA GLY A 427 3.24 31.01 16.28
C GLY A 427 3.78 31.86 15.12
N ILE A 428 4.43 31.26 14.12
CA ILE A 428 4.87 31.98 12.92
C ILE A 428 3.69 32.38 12.02
N VAL A 429 2.64 31.57 11.96
CA VAL A 429 1.37 31.94 11.29
C VAL A 429 0.75 33.16 11.96
N ALA A 430 0.79 33.25 13.30
CA ALA A 430 0.32 34.44 14.02
C ALA A 430 1.10 35.71 13.65
N LEU A 431 2.42 35.62 13.48
CA LEU A 431 3.23 36.72 12.96
C LEU A 431 2.84 37.09 11.52
N LEU A 432 2.61 36.10 10.65
CA LEU A 432 2.17 36.33 9.27
C LEU A 432 0.83 37.05 9.20
N LYS A 433 -0.16 36.61 9.99
CA LYS A 433 -1.46 37.29 10.09
C LYS A 433 -1.35 38.67 10.73
N THR A 434 -0.38 38.92 11.61
CA THR A 434 -0.12 40.28 12.12
C THR A 434 0.38 41.21 11.01
N VAL A 435 1.24 40.72 10.11
CA VAL A 435 1.74 41.52 8.97
C VAL A 435 0.68 41.69 7.88
N LYS A 436 -0.12 40.66 7.62
CA LYS A 436 -1.18 40.65 6.61
C LYS A 436 -2.42 39.91 7.15
N PRO A 437 -3.34 40.59 7.85
CA PRO A 437 -4.49 39.95 8.51
C PRO A 437 -5.38 39.11 7.59
N GLU A 438 -5.52 39.54 6.33
CA GLU A 438 -6.34 38.88 5.31
C GLU A 438 -5.60 37.79 4.52
N ILE A 439 -4.38 37.41 4.92
CA ILE A 439 -3.64 36.34 4.25
C ILE A 439 -4.42 35.01 4.35
N SER A 440 -4.56 34.33 3.22
CA SER A 440 -5.25 33.05 3.15
C SER A 440 -4.36 31.89 3.62
N THR A 441 -4.98 30.79 4.06
CA THR A 441 -4.25 29.56 4.44
C THR A 441 -3.34 29.05 3.32
N GLU A 442 -3.80 29.11 2.06
CA GLU A 442 -3.01 28.70 0.90
C GLU A 442 -1.79 29.62 0.66
N GLU A 443 -1.97 30.93 0.77
CA GLU A 443 -0.85 31.88 0.70
C GLU A 443 0.18 31.61 1.81
N ILE A 444 -0.27 31.34 3.04
CA ILE A 444 0.60 30.96 4.16
C ILE A 444 1.36 29.67 3.86
N ARG A 445 0.66 28.60 3.43
CA ARG A 445 1.23 27.28 3.17
C ARG A 445 2.32 27.34 2.10
N HIS A 446 2.04 28.00 0.97
CA HIS A 446 3.05 28.19 -0.07
C HIS A 446 4.21 29.04 0.42
N ARG A 447 3.95 30.07 1.22
CA ARG A 447 4.98 30.98 1.71
C ARG A 447 5.96 30.30 2.66
N ILE A 448 5.48 29.48 3.60
CA ILE A 448 6.36 28.73 4.50
C ILE A 448 7.15 27.64 3.76
N ARG A 449 6.57 27.02 2.71
CA ARG A 449 7.24 26.04 1.85
C ARG A 449 8.34 26.68 1.00
N SER A 450 8.04 27.77 0.30
CA SER A 450 9.00 28.46 -0.58
C SER A 450 10.15 29.13 0.17
N SER A 451 9.94 29.47 1.44
CA SER A 451 10.97 30.06 2.30
C SER A 451 11.77 29.02 3.10
N ALA A 452 11.38 27.74 3.04
CA ALA A 452 11.97 26.69 3.84
C ALA A 452 13.45 26.47 3.54
N ASN A 453 14.20 26.01 4.54
CA ASN A 453 15.54 25.48 4.36
C ASN A 453 15.43 24.04 3.85
N LEU A 454 15.58 23.84 2.54
CA LEU A 454 15.47 22.52 1.90
C LEU A 454 16.46 21.50 2.48
N PHE A 455 16.00 20.26 2.61
CA PHE A 455 16.86 19.14 2.97
C PHE A 455 17.76 18.72 1.81
N ASN A 456 18.79 17.92 2.12
CA ASN A 456 19.71 17.41 1.10
C ASN A 456 18.93 16.65 0.00
N PRO A 457 19.15 16.94 -1.30
CA PRO A 457 18.56 16.19 -2.42
C PRO A 457 18.71 14.68 -2.32
N SER A 458 19.77 14.15 -1.69
CA SER A 458 19.95 12.71 -1.50
C SER A 458 18.89 12.08 -0.57
N LEU A 459 18.17 12.87 0.23
CA LEU A 459 17.04 12.42 1.06
C LEU A 459 15.73 12.33 0.26
N HIS A 460 15.70 12.86 -0.98
CA HIS A 460 14.58 12.72 -1.91
C HIS A 460 14.65 11.41 -2.69
N LEU A 461 15.78 10.71 -2.65
CA LEU A 461 16.02 9.43 -3.34
C LEU A 461 15.09 8.29 -2.87
N PHE A 462 14.34 8.52 -1.78
CA PHE A 462 13.36 7.59 -1.22
C PHE A 462 11.96 8.21 -1.10
N GLU A 463 11.69 9.35 -1.75
CA GLU A 463 10.36 9.99 -1.71
C GLU A 463 9.87 10.30 -0.28
N ARG A 464 10.78 10.58 0.66
CA ARG A 464 10.41 10.77 2.08
C ARG A 464 10.22 12.24 2.44
N PHE A 465 11.23 13.08 2.20
CA PHE A 465 11.27 14.46 2.70
C PHE A 465 11.22 15.46 1.55
N PHE A 466 10.02 15.80 1.10
CA PHE A 466 9.78 16.65 -0.07
C PHE A 466 9.96 18.16 0.19
N TYR A 467 9.60 18.63 1.38
CA TYR A 467 9.77 20.03 1.77
C TYR A 467 10.81 20.20 2.87
N GLY A 468 11.24 21.45 3.07
CA GLY A 468 12.32 21.80 3.98
C GLY A 468 11.88 22.02 5.43
N SER A 469 12.83 22.56 6.20
CA SER A 469 12.58 23.03 7.56
C SER A 469 12.17 24.51 7.60
N LEU A 470 11.29 24.85 8.55
CA LEU A 470 10.73 26.19 8.74
C LEU A 470 11.84 27.24 8.89
N ASN A 471 11.73 28.31 8.11
CA ASN A 471 12.57 29.50 8.24
C ASN A 471 11.65 30.72 8.43
N ALA A 472 11.36 31.04 9.68
CA ALA A 472 10.49 32.14 10.06
C ALA A 472 10.98 33.49 9.52
N GLY A 473 12.29 33.76 9.61
CA GLY A 473 12.89 34.99 9.08
C GLY A 473 12.56 35.20 7.61
N LYS A 474 12.88 34.23 6.75
CA LYS A 474 12.55 34.29 5.32
C LYS A 474 11.05 34.32 5.09
N ALA A 475 10.26 33.55 5.86
CA ALA A 475 8.81 33.55 5.73
C ALA A 475 8.23 34.96 5.97
N LEU A 476 8.74 35.74 6.92
CA LEU A 476 8.27 37.11 7.16
C LEU A 476 8.87 38.16 6.23
N THR A 477 10.04 37.94 5.62
CA THR A 477 10.68 38.92 4.72
C THR A 477 10.31 38.74 3.24
N MET A 478 10.30 37.50 2.73
CA MET A 478 10.02 37.19 1.32
C MET A 478 8.60 37.59 0.94
N ASN A 479 8.35 38.09 -0.27
CA ASN A 479 7.04 38.56 -0.76
C ASN A 479 6.39 39.73 0.03
N PHE A 480 6.99 40.21 1.13
CA PHE A 480 6.61 41.46 1.82
C PHE A 480 7.65 42.57 1.67
N SER A 481 8.77 42.29 1.00
CA SER A 481 9.90 43.21 0.82
C SER A 481 10.27 43.33 -0.66
N VAL A 482 10.82 44.47 -1.06
CA VAL A 482 11.24 44.69 -2.46
C VAL A 482 12.47 43.83 -2.77
N GLY A 483 12.38 42.94 -3.76
CA GLY A 483 13.51 42.19 -4.32
C GLY A 483 13.66 40.72 -3.86
N GLU A 484 12.90 40.27 -2.85
CA GLU A 484 12.86 38.87 -2.41
C GLU A 484 11.49 38.25 -2.70
N ASN A 485 11.23 37.92 -3.97
CA ASN A 485 9.93 37.40 -4.41
C ASN A 485 10.02 35.93 -4.83
N SER A 486 9.05 35.12 -4.40
CA SER A 486 8.91 33.71 -4.76
C SER A 486 7.45 33.42 -5.13
N PRO A 487 7.18 32.67 -6.21
CA PRO A 487 5.83 32.27 -6.54
C PRO A 487 5.30 31.24 -5.54
N GLY A 488 4.00 30.98 -5.59
CA GLY A 488 3.35 29.91 -4.83
C GLY A 488 2.43 29.16 -5.77
N ILE A 489 2.97 28.16 -6.47
CA ILE A 489 2.25 27.45 -7.53
C ILE A 489 1.64 26.17 -6.97
N ALA A 490 0.34 25.96 -7.23
CA ALA A 490 -0.34 24.70 -7.02
C ALA A 490 -1.46 24.47 -8.05
N ILE A 491 -1.99 23.26 -8.10
CA ILE A 491 -3.24 22.94 -8.79
C ILE A 491 -4.43 23.48 -7.98
N GLU A 492 -5.23 24.31 -8.63
CA GLU A 492 -6.50 24.82 -8.10
C GLU A 492 -7.66 23.89 -8.48
N GLN A 493 -7.65 23.34 -9.70
CA GLN A 493 -8.74 22.51 -10.18
C GLN A 493 -8.26 21.51 -11.24
N ILE A 494 -8.95 20.37 -11.26
CA ILE A 494 -8.85 19.37 -12.33
C ILE A 494 -10.27 19.12 -12.85
N LEU A 495 -10.46 19.25 -14.16
CA LEU A 495 -11.73 18.97 -14.83
C LEU A 495 -11.51 17.88 -15.88
N ILE A 496 -12.28 16.80 -15.77
CA ILE A 496 -12.30 15.72 -16.75
C ILE A 496 -13.46 16.01 -17.72
N GLN A 497 -13.18 15.97 -19.02
CA GLN A 497 -14.19 16.39 -20.00
C GLN A 497 -15.42 15.45 -19.99
N ASN A 498 -16.61 16.02 -19.81
CA ASN A 498 -17.92 15.34 -19.83
C ASN A 498 -18.13 14.24 -18.77
N SER A 499 -17.31 14.20 -17.72
CA SER A 499 -17.33 13.15 -16.70
C SER A 499 -16.65 13.62 -15.42
N ASP A 500 -16.92 12.97 -14.30
CA ASP A 500 -16.19 13.12 -13.03
C ASP A 500 -15.00 12.15 -12.92
N ALA A 501 -14.90 11.16 -13.82
CA ALA A 501 -13.80 10.22 -13.93
C ALA A 501 -13.47 9.86 -15.39
N ILE A 502 -12.29 9.31 -15.64
CA ILE A 502 -11.94 8.69 -16.94
C ILE A 502 -12.68 7.35 -17.05
N THR A 503 -13.59 7.25 -18.01
CA THR A 503 -14.54 6.12 -18.13
C THR A 503 -14.28 5.18 -19.31
N SER A 504 -13.20 5.41 -20.07
CA SER A 504 -12.83 4.55 -21.20
C SER A 504 -11.34 4.52 -21.48
N TYR A 505 -10.88 3.55 -22.28
CA TYR A 505 -9.50 3.46 -22.77
C TYR A 505 -9.17 4.46 -23.88
N ASN A 506 -10.15 5.21 -24.38
CA ASN A 506 -9.89 6.22 -25.40
C ASN A 506 -9.17 7.43 -24.78
N PRO A 507 -8.32 8.14 -25.54
CA PRO A 507 -7.71 9.37 -25.09
C PRO A 507 -8.76 10.35 -24.54
N THR A 508 -8.55 10.81 -23.31
CA THR A 508 -9.44 11.71 -22.58
C THR A 508 -8.68 12.99 -22.23
N ASN A 509 -9.25 14.13 -22.56
CA ASN A 509 -8.68 15.42 -22.20
C ASN A 509 -9.03 15.77 -20.74
N VAL A 510 -8.01 16.17 -20.00
CA VAL A 510 -8.09 16.61 -18.61
C VAL A 510 -7.52 18.01 -18.55
N GLN A 511 -8.34 18.96 -18.09
CA GLN A 511 -7.95 20.35 -17.91
C GLN A 511 -7.44 20.55 -16.48
N PHE A 512 -6.23 21.09 -16.36
CA PHE A 512 -5.61 21.49 -15.11
C PHE A 512 -5.63 23.00 -15.01
N THR A 513 -6.15 23.52 -13.91
CA THR A 513 -6.06 24.93 -13.54
C THR A 513 -4.95 25.08 -12.53
N PHE A 514 -3.86 25.72 -12.93
CA PHE A 514 -2.76 26.11 -12.05
C PHE A 514 -3.07 27.47 -11.45
N ARG A 515 -2.77 27.67 -10.16
CA ARG A 515 -2.87 28.98 -9.51
C ARG A 515 -1.53 29.40 -8.94
N ASN A 516 -1.19 30.68 -9.13
CA ASN A 516 -0.07 31.33 -8.45
C ASN A 516 -0.59 32.19 -7.30
N TYR A 517 -0.39 31.75 -6.07
CA TYR A 517 -0.86 32.41 -4.85
C TYR A 517 -0.02 33.62 -4.43
N LEU A 518 1.25 33.71 -4.86
CA LEU A 518 2.20 34.69 -4.33
C LEU A 518 2.67 35.65 -5.43
N SER A 519 3.99 35.78 -5.64
CA SER A 519 4.56 36.73 -6.59
C SER A 519 4.61 36.18 -8.01
N SER A 520 4.60 37.08 -8.99
CA SER A 520 4.77 36.71 -10.40
C SER A 520 6.08 35.95 -10.64
N THR A 521 6.04 34.97 -11.53
CA THR A 521 7.23 34.26 -12.01
C THR A 521 7.25 34.20 -13.54
N SER A 522 8.44 34.12 -14.11
CA SER A 522 8.63 33.73 -15.50
C SER A 522 9.34 32.39 -15.57
N ASP A 523 9.40 31.82 -16.77
CA ASP A 523 10.22 30.65 -17.07
C ASP A 523 9.99 29.45 -16.14
N LEU A 524 8.73 29.18 -15.79
CA LEU A 524 8.39 28.08 -14.89
C LEU A 524 8.30 26.77 -15.66
N ASP A 525 9.20 25.83 -15.38
CA ASP A 525 9.15 24.46 -15.86
C ASP A 525 8.19 23.64 -14.99
N VAL A 526 7.22 22.99 -15.64
CA VAL A 526 6.25 22.11 -15.00
C VAL A 526 6.43 20.69 -15.54
N LYS A 527 6.69 19.74 -14.64
CA LYS A 527 6.80 18.32 -14.96
C LYS A 527 5.72 17.53 -14.23
N ILE A 528 4.85 16.85 -14.97
CA ILE A 528 3.81 15.97 -14.42
C ILE A 528 4.17 14.52 -14.70
N ILE A 529 4.17 13.69 -13.65
CA ILE A 529 4.62 12.30 -13.68
C ILE A 529 3.53 11.40 -13.13
N ALA A 530 3.04 10.47 -13.93
CA ALA A 530 2.16 9.40 -13.47
C ALA A 530 2.96 8.31 -12.75
N ARG A 531 2.67 8.12 -11.45
CA ARG A 531 3.36 7.13 -10.58
C ARG A 531 3.00 5.67 -10.87
N GLY A 532 2.05 5.41 -11.77
CA GLY A 532 1.61 4.05 -12.13
C GLY A 532 1.69 3.78 -13.63
N ASN A 533 1.53 2.51 -14.02
CA ASN A 533 1.47 2.08 -15.43
C ASN A 533 0.04 2.13 -16.01
N ASN A 534 -0.82 2.93 -15.38
CA ASN A 534 -2.25 3.07 -15.73
C ASN A 534 -2.44 3.84 -17.03
N VAL A 535 -1.45 4.64 -17.43
CA VAL A 535 -1.49 5.52 -18.60
C VAL A 535 -0.35 5.20 -19.58
N VAL A 536 -0.61 5.37 -20.87
CA VAL A 536 0.36 5.14 -21.95
C VAL A 536 1.49 6.17 -21.90
N GLN A 537 1.13 7.46 -21.80
CA GLN A 537 2.09 8.54 -21.60
C GLN A 537 2.20 8.85 -20.11
N ARG A 538 3.39 8.63 -19.55
CA ARG A 538 3.64 8.74 -18.11
C ARG A 538 4.24 10.08 -17.68
N GLU A 539 4.83 10.83 -18.61
CA GLU A 539 5.46 12.10 -18.32
C GLU A 539 4.94 13.18 -19.28
N PHE A 540 4.63 14.34 -18.72
CA PHE A 540 4.27 15.56 -19.43
C PHE A 540 5.19 16.68 -18.94
N GLU A 541 5.77 17.44 -19.86
CA GLU A 541 6.64 18.56 -19.52
C GLU A 541 6.29 19.76 -20.39
N PHE A 542 6.13 20.92 -19.77
CA PHE A 542 5.87 22.17 -20.46
C PHE A 542 6.34 23.36 -19.63
N LYS A 543 6.54 24.49 -20.31
CA LYS A 543 7.01 25.73 -19.72
C LYS A 543 5.89 26.77 -19.68
N ILE A 544 5.84 27.56 -18.60
CA ILE A 544 4.97 28.73 -18.46
C ILE A 544 5.85 29.98 -18.44
N ASP A 545 5.85 30.74 -19.54
CA ASP A 545 6.76 31.87 -19.75
C ASP A 545 6.49 33.06 -18.82
N ASN A 546 5.22 33.36 -18.52
CA ASN A 546 4.82 34.43 -17.61
C ASN A 546 3.59 33.99 -16.82
N PHE A 547 3.74 33.92 -15.50
CA PHE A 547 2.69 33.54 -14.57
C PHE A 547 2.52 34.63 -13.49
N PRO A 548 1.62 35.60 -13.70
CA PRO A 548 1.37 36.67 -12.75
C PRO A 548 0.97 36.16 -11.36
N GLY A 549 1.35 36.89 -10.31
CA GLY A 549 0.89 36.64 -8.95
C GLY A 549 -0.62 36.81 -8.82
N ASN A 550 -1.23 36.00 -7.97
CA ASN A 550 -2.69 35.91 -7.75
C ASN A 550 -3.49 35.76 -9.05
N SER A 551 -3.03 34.87 -9.93
CA SER A 551 -3.72 34.52 -11.18
C SER A 551 -3.78 33.01 -11.38
N SER A 552 -4.65 32.56 -12.27
CA SER A 552 -4.77 31.16 -12.67
C SER A 552 -4.52 30.98 -14.16
N LEU A 553 -4.03 29.80 -14.55
CA LEU A 553 -3.73 29.42 -15.92
C LEU A 553 -4.21 27.99 -16.18
N GLU A 554 -4.91 27.80 -17.29
CA GLU A 554 -5.41 26.49 -17.72
C GLU A 554 -4.43 25.78 -18.67
N LYS A 555 -4.26 24.48 -18.47
CA LYS A 555 -3.52 23.59 -19.38
C LYS A 555 -4.33 22.33 -19.61
N GLU A 556 -4.58 22.00 -20.87
CA GLU A 556 -5.16 20.71 -21.23
C GLU A 556 -4.06 19.67 -21.48
N LEU A 557 -4.23 18.48 -20.91
CA LEU A 557 -3.39 17.31 -21.13
C LEU A 557 -4.27 16.12 -21.52
N THR A 558 -3.81 15.30 -22.46
CA THR A 558 -4.54 14.12 -22.91
C THR A 558 -3.99 12.87 -22.22
N PHE A 559 -4.84 12.19 -21.46
CA PHE A 559 -4.53 10.91 -20.83
C PHE A 559 -5.15 9.77 -21.61
N GLN A 560 -4.35 8.74 -21.90
CA GLN A 560 -4.85 7.49 -22.48
C GLN A 560 -4.52 6.35 -21.53
N LEU A 561 -5.54 5.62 -21.08
CA LEU A 561 -5.34 4.45 -20.24
C LEU A 561 -4.67 3.32 -21.01
N ASN A 562 -3.80 2.57 -20.33
CA ASN A 562 -3.10 1.45 -20.93
C ASN A 562 -4.07 0.26 -21.16
N GLN A 563 -4.33 -0.09 -22.42
CA GLN A 563 -5.23 -1.20 -22.79
C GLN A 563 -4.75 -2.58 -22.33
N LEU A 564 -3.44 -2.75 -22.08
CA LEU A 564 -2.88 -3.98 -21.52
C LEU A 564 -3.03 -4.05 -19.99
N ASN A 565 -3.65 -3.04 -19.39
CA ASN A 565 -3.94 -2.98 -17.98
C ASN A 565 -5.46 -2.91 -17.77
N PRO A 566 -6.19 -4.02 -18.00
CA PRO A 566 -7.63 -3.98 -18.22
C PRO A 566 -8.49 -3.68 -16.97
N TRP A 567 -7.88 -3.55 -15.79
CA TRP A 567 -8.59 -3.73 -14.53
C TRP A 567 -8.13 -2.80 -13.40
N PHE A 568 -8.55 -1.53 -13.38
CA PHE A 568 -8.59 -0.79 -12.12
C PHE A 568 -9.81 0.13 -12.02
N SER A 569 -10.46 0.09 -10.86
CA SER A 569 -11.16 1.23 -10.27
C SER A 569 -10.15 1.93 -9.36
N GLY A 570 -10.02 3.25 -9.43
CA GLY A 570 -9.05 4.02 -8.64
C GLY A 570 -8.65 5.33 -9.30
N ASN A 571 -7.46 5.84 -9.00
CA ASN A 571 -6.97 7.13 -9.48
C ASN A 571 -5.66 6.99 -10.28
N ILE A 572 -5.45 7.85 -11.28
CA ILE A 572 -4.11 8.16 -11.78
C ILE A 572 -3.46 9.08 -10.75
N ASN A 573 -2.45 8.58 -10.04
CA ASN A 573 -1.68 9.36 -9.09
C ASN A 573 -0.58 10.11 -9.84
N LEU A 574 -0.67 11.44 -9.82
CA LEU A 574 0.26 12.34 -10.49
C LEU A 574 1.15 13.03 -9.46
N ILE A 575 2.45 13.08 -9.72
CA ILE A 575 3.38 14.01 -9.08
C ILE A 575 3.56 15.19 -10.03
N ILE A 576 3.50 16.41 -9.51
CA ILE A 576 3.76 17.62 -10.27
C ILE A 576 4.94 18.34 -9.64
N GLU A 577 5.99 18.56 -10.41
CA GLU A 577 7.14 19.37 -10.04
C GLU A 577 7.10 20.73 -10.73
N TYR A 578 7.45 21.77 -9.98
CA TYR A 578 7.57 23.15 -10.41
C TYR A 578 8.99 23.63 -10.18
N ARG A 579 9.65 24.15 -11.21
CA ARG A 579 11.01 24.68 -11.14
C ARG A 579 11.13 25.99 -11.90
N ASN A 580 11.97 26.91 -11.44
CA ASN A 580 12.40 28.05 -12.25
C ASN A 580 13.89 28.36 -12.05
N ASP A 581 14.44 29.19 -12.93
CA ASP A 581 15.85 29.61 -12.89
C ASP A 581 16.22 30.47 -11.67
N ALA A 582 15.23 31.07 -11.01
CA ALA A 582 15.41 31.83 -9.76
C ALA A 582 15.54 30.93 -8.52
N GLY A 583 15.55 29.60 -8.70
CA GLY A 583 15.73 28.63 -7.63
C GLY A 583 14.43 28.27 -6.88
N TYR A 584 13.26 28.63 -7.41
CA TYR A 584 11.99 28.12 -6.91
C TYR A 584 11.87 26.63 -7.22
N PHE A 585 11.47 25.87 -6.21
CA PHE A 585 11.13 24.46 -6.33
C PHE A 585 9.87 24.21 -5.51
N ASN A 586 8.88 23.57 -6.14
CA ASN A 586 7.74 23.03 -5.42
C ASN A 586 7.37 21.67 -6.02
N ILE A 587 6.72 20.84 -5.22
CA ILE A 587 6.16 19.57 -5.64
C ILE A 587 4.78 19.41 -5.01
N GLU A 588 3.86 18.76 -5.71
CA GLU A 588 2.56 18.34 -5.16
C GLU A 588 2.10 17.03 -5.80
N THR A 589 1.08 16.41 -5.22
CA THR A 589 0.41 15.25 -5.80
C THR A 589 -1.05 15.55 -6.05
N VAL A 590 -1.56 15.04 -7.16
CA VAL A 590 -2.98 15.11 -7.48
C VAL A 590 -3.46 13.76 -8.00
N GLU A 591 -4.75 13.49 -7.81
CA GLU A 591 -5.39 12.25 -8.21
C GLU A 591 -6.40 12.53 -9.33
N VAL A 592 -6.31 11.79 -10.44
CA VAL A 592 -7.29 11.86 -11.53
C VAL A 592 -8.11 10.57 -11.54
N PRO A 593 -9.40 10.59 -11.17
CA PRO A 593 -10.20 9.38 -11.03
C PRO A 593 -10.43 8.61 -12.33
N ILE A 594 -10.50 7.29 -12.20
CA ILE A 594 -10.79 6.30 -13.25
C ILE A 594 -12.00 5.47 -12.80
N GLU A 595 -13.02 5.41 -13.66
CA GLU A 595 -14.20 4.58 -13.45
C GLU A 595 -14.45 3.71 -14.68
N LEU A 596 -13.80 2.55 -14.72
CA LEU A 596 -14.03 1.53 -15.73
C LEU A 596 -14.94 0.42 -15.17
N PRO A 597 -15.91 -0.10 -15.93
CA PRO A 597 -16.64 -1.31 -15.54
C PRO A 597 -15.69 -2.51 -15.57
N THR A 598 -15.12 -2.87 -14.41
CA THR A 598 -14.24 -4.05 -14.23
C THR A 598 -14.77 -4.96 -13.12
N TYR A 599 -14.65 -6.28 -13.34
CA TYR A 599 -14.98 -7.32 -12.34
C TYR A 599 -13.78 -7.69 -11.45
N ASN A 600 -12.58 -7.22 -11.81
CA ASN A 600 -11.31 -7.53 -11.13
C ASN A 600 -10.84 -6.29 -10.35
N THR A 601 -10.18 -6.53 -9.20
CA THR A 601 -9.71 -5.48 -8.28
C THR A 601 -8.30 -5.79 -7.82
N TYR A 602 -7.43 -4.78 -7.77
CA TYR A 602 -6.16 -4.87 -7.07
C TYR A 602 -6.24 -4.01 -5.82
N LEU A 603 -5.79 -4.56 -4.70
CA LEU A 603 -5.80 -3.89 -3.42
C LEU A 603 -4.43 -4.08 -2.77
N VAL A 604 -3.87 -2.98 -2.25
CA VAL A 604 -2.77 -3.05 -1.30
C VAL A 604 -3.40 -3.46 0.03
N ALA A 605 -2.99 -4.61 0.57
CA ALA A 605 -3.50 -5.11 1.83
C ALA A 605 -2.70 -4.56 3.02
N GLU A 606 -1.38 -4.43 2.85
CA GLU A 606 -0.51 -3.83 3.86
C GLU A 606 0.82 -3.36 3.23
N THR A 607 1.44 -2.32 3.78
CA THR A 607 2.82 -1.90 3.47
C THR A 607 3.74 -2.38 4.58
N SER A 608 4.84 -3.03 4.23
CA SER A 608 5.88 -3.30 5.23
C SER A 608 6.63 -1.99 5.50
N PRO A 609 6.88 -1.60 6.75
CA PRO A 609 7.73 -0.45 7.01
C PRO A 609 9.10 -0.68 6.34
N GLU A 610 9.52 0.26 5.48
CA GLU A 610 10.77 0.19 4.67
C GLU A 610 12.05 0.01 5.51
N TYR A 611 11.95 0.11 6.84
CA TYR A 611 13.07 0.23 7.78
C TYR A 611 13.68 -1.09 8.25
N ASP A 612 13.05 -2.25 8.03
CA ASP A 612 13.47 -3.50 8.67
C ASP A 612 14.48 -4.34 7.86
N ALA A 613 14.93 -3.83 6.70
CA ALA A 613 15.80 -4.55 5.77
C ALA A 613 15.36 -6.02 5.59
N ILE A 614 14.06 -6.28 5.41
CA ILE A 614 13.52 -7.64 5.41
C ILE A 614 13.75 -8.29 4.04
N VAL A 615 14.22 -9.53 4.06
CA VAL A 615 14.20 -10.41 2.88
C VAL A 615 13.14 -11.48 3.07
N TRP A 616 12.06 -11.36 2.30
CA TRP A 616 11.00 -12.36 2.22
C TRP A 616 11.43 -13.55 1.36
N ASN A 617 11.29 -14.76 1.89
CA ASN A 617 11.71 -15.98 1.20
C ASN A 617 10.52 -16.78 0.65
N SER A 618 9.34 -16.70 1.27
CA SER A 618 8.19 -17.53 0.94
C SER A 618 6.90 -16.91 1.45
N ALA A 619 5.82 -17.08 0.69
CA ALA A 619 4.47 -16.75 1.10
C ALA A 619 3.52 -17.94 0.93
N SER A 620 2.41 -17.91 1.66
CA SER A 620 1.33 -18.90 1.56
C SER A 620 0.00 -18.26 1.95
N SER A 621 -1.08 -18.73 1.34
CA SER A 621 -2.44 -18.25 1.61
C SER A 621 -3.38 -19.45 1.69
N ALA A 622 -4.11 -19.56 2.82
CA ALA A 622 -5.11 -20.61 3.01
C ALA A 622 -6.54 -20.10 2.93
N GLY A 623 -6.72 -18.82 2.62
CA GLY A 623 -8.01 -18.15 2.61
C GLY A 623 -7.95 -16.84 1.84
N ARG A 624 -9.12 -16.37 1.39
CA ARG A 624 -9.23 -15.11 0.64
C ARG A 624 -8.58 -13.95 1.39
N PHE A 625 -8.79 -13.84 2.70
CA PHE A 625 -8.24 -12.79 3.56
C PHE A 625 -7.21 -13.36 4.55
N ASP A 626 -6.37 -14.27 4.09
CA ASP A 626 -5.38 -14.93 4.93
C ASP A 626 -4.05 -15.04 4.18
N PHE A 627 -3.04 -14.33 4.66
CA PHE A 627 -1.72 -14.26 4.03
C PHE A 627 -0.62 -14.41 5.07
N TRP A 628 0.25 -15.38 4.83
CA TRP A 628 1.41 -15.71 5.66
C TRP A 628 2.67 -15.49 4.84
N VAL A 629 3.65 -14.82 5.42
CA VAL A 629 4.95 -14.60 4.76
C VAL A 629 6.08 -14.81 5.74
N GLY A 630 7.13 -15.50 5.28
CA GLY A 630 8.30 -15.88 6.05
C GLY A 630 9.58 -15.33 5.44
N GLY A 631 10.47 -14.79 6.27
CA GLY A 631 11.71 -14.16 5.83
C GLY A 631 12.80 -14.05 6.89
N TYR A 632 13.72 -13.11 6.67
CA TYR A 632 14.78 -12.70 7.59
C TYR A 632 14.80 -11.18 7.73
N ASN A 633 14.84 -10.69 8.96
CA ASN A 633 15.02 -9.28 9.27
C ASN A 633 16.50 -9.05 9.63
N TYR A 634 17.21 -8.25 8.84
CA TYR A 634 18.65 -8.01 9.03
C TYR A 634 18.94 -7.12 10.24
N ASP A 635 18.05 -6.19 10.58
CA ASP A 635 18.23 -5.27 11.70
C ASP A 635 17.99 -5.95 13.05
N MET A 636 16.99 -6.83 13.13
CA MET A 636 16.70 -7.63 14.32
C MET A 636 17.57 -8.89 14.44
N GLY A 637 18.26 -9.29 13.36
CA GLY A 637 19.16 -10.46 13.35
C GLY A 637 18.43 -11.80 13.51
N GLY A 638 17.29 -11.98 12.84
CA GLY A 638 16.48 -13.18 13.01
C GLY A 638 15.41 -13.41 11.96
N GLY A 639 14.91 -14.64 11.93
CA GLY A 639 13.89 -15.10 11.02
C GLY A 639 12.52 -14.63 11.50
N MET A 640 11.66 -14.25 10.56
CA MET A 640 10.38 -13.65 10.88
C MET A 640 9.24 -14.33 10.12
N ILE A 641 8.12 -14.56 10.80
CA ILE A 641 6.84 -14.91 10.18
C ILE A 641 5.85 -13.80 10.47
N TYR A 642 5.30 -13.25 9.41
CA TYR A 642 4.29 -12.22 9.42
C TYR A 642 2.96 -12.82 8.96
N HIS A 643 1.88 -12.44 9.66
CA HIS A 643 0.52 -12.88 9.39
C HIS A 643 -0.45 -11.74 9.69
N TRP A 644 -1.16 -11.28 8.64
CA TRP A 644 -2.23 -10.29 8.69
C TRP A 644 -1.94 -9.04 9.55
N GLY A 645 -0.96 -8.24 9.15
CA GLY A 645 -0.68 -6.97 9.84
C GLY A 645 0.39 -7.04 10.92
N ARG A 646 0.84 -8.25 11.29
CA ARG A 646 1.57 -8.45 12.54
C ARG A 646 2.70 -9.44 12.39
N THR A 647 3.83 -9.09 12.98
CA THR A 647 4.91 -10.03 13.28
C THR A 647 4.48 -10.94 14.42
N LEU A 648 4.14 -12.19 14.11
CA LEU A 648 3.67 -13.18 15.08
C LEU A 648 4.67 -14.32 15.30
N GLY A 649 5.71 -14.43 14.47
CA GLY A 649 6.85 -15.33 14.73
C GLY A 649 8.17 -14.59 14.60
N PHE A 650 9.01 -14.62 15.65
CA PHE A 650 10.38 -14.16 15.59
C PHE A 650 11.33 -15.25 16.10
N PHE A 651 12.36 -15.56 15.32
CA PHE A 651 13.28 -16.67 15.53
C PHE A 651 14.73 -16.16 15.44
N PRO A 652 15.32 -15.71 16.57
CA PRO A 652 16.66 -15.15 16.58
C PRO A 652 17.71 -16.11 15.99
N ASN A 653 18.61 -15.60 15.14
CA ASN A 653 19.69 -16.35 14.47
C ASN A 653 19.27 -17.45 13.46
N ASP A 654 17.98 -17.59 13.19
CA ASP A 654 17.47 -18.47 12.14
C ASP A 654 16.95 -17.66 10.96
N THR A 655 16.76 -18.30 9.81
CA THR A 655 16.04 -17.75 8.67
C THR A 655 14.80 -18.59 8.41
N VAL A 656 13.64 -17.96 8.26
CA VAL A 656 12.44 -18.66 7.79
C VAL A 656 12.57 -18.83 6.28
N GLN A 657 12.79 -20.07 5.83
CA GLN A 657 13.02 -20.40 4.42
C GLN A 657 11.71 -20.61 3.66
N THR A 658 10.71 -21.18 4.33
CA THR A 658 9.40 -21.46 3.74
C THR A 658 8.31 -21.38 4.80
N VAL A 659 7.13 -20.96 4.38
CA VAL A 659 5.91 -20.97 5.18
C VAL A 659 4.81 -21.64 4.36
N GLN A 660 4.00 -22.48 5.01
CA GLN A 660 2.83 -23.11 4.40
C GLN A 660 1.65 -23.02 5.36
N ALA A 661 0.56 -22.42 4.89
CA ALA A 661 -0.66 -22.24 5.66
C ALA A 661 -1.73 -23.27 5.26
N PHE A 662 -2.51 -23.72 6.24
CA PHE A 662 -3.70 -24.58 6.06
C PHE A 662 -5.00 -23.86 6.35
N SER A 663 -4.94 -22.88 7.25
CA SER A 663 -6.05 -22.02 7.62
C SER A 663 -5.47 -20.79 8.32
N ILE A 664 -6.34 -19.81 8.58
CA ILE A 664 -6.01 -18.60 9.36
C ILE A 664 -5.44 -18.88 10.76
N SER A 665 -5.66 -20.08 11.31
CA SER A 665 -5.14 -20.47 12.62
C SER A 665 -3.93 -21.40 12.57
N ARG A 666 -3.66 -22.02 11.42
CA ARG A 666 -2.72 -23.13 11.30
C ARG A 666 -1.74 -22.93 10.16
N ALA A 667 -0.46 -22.85 10.51
CA ALA A 667 0.63 -22.74 9.55
C ALA A 667 1.87 -23.49 10.05
N PHE A 668 2.72 -23.85 9.11
CA PHE A 668 4.04 -24.43 9.33
C PHE A 668 5.11 -23.50 8.76
N GLY A 669 6.22 -23.37 9.47
CA GLY A 669 7.41 -22.65 9.01
C GLY A 669 8.63 -23.56 9.06
N ALA A 670 9.53 -23.40 8.10
CA ALA A 670 10.83 -24.08 8.13
C ALA A 670 11.95 -23.09 8.41
N LEU A 671 12.71 -23.37 9.46
CA LEU A 671 13.80 -22.54 9.94
C LEU A 671 15.13 -23.19 9.60
N SER A 672 16.06 -22.39 9.10
CA SER A 672 17.47 -22.77 8.91
C SER A 672 18.38 -21.77 9.62
N GLY A 673 19.15 -22.27 10.59
CA GLY A 673 20.11 -21.46 11.37
C GLY A 673 21.49 -21.37 10.74
N SER A 674 22.27 -20.37 11.17
CA SER A 674 23.65 -20.12 10.72
C SER A 674 24.62 -21.31 10.93
N ASN A 675 24.29 -22.25 11.81
CA ASN A 675 25.08 -23.44 12.12
C ASN A 675 24.56 -24.74 11.47
N LEU A 676 23.80 -24.66 10.37
CA LEU A 676 23.19 -25.84 9.72
C LEU A 676 22.26 -26.62 10.66
N LYS A 677 21.53 -25.89 11.51
CA LYS A 677 20.42 -26.42 12.31
C LYS A 677 19.12 -26.18 11.56
N SER A 678 18.28 -27.20 11.52
CA SER A 678 16.99 -27.17 10.85
C SER A 678 15.87 -27.50 11.79
N ARG A 679 14.86 -26.64 11.81
CA ARG A 679 13.69 -26.80 12.68
C ARG A 679 12.43 -26.60 11.86
N VAL A 680 11.43 -27.43 12.13
CA VAL A 680 10.06 -27.20 11.67
C VAL A 680 9.31 -26.58 12.83
N VAL A 681 8.66 -25.45 12.58
CA VAL A 681 7.77 -24.81 13.54
C VAL A 681 6.33 -24.87 13.06
N SER A 682 5.40 -25.02 14.00
CA SER A 682 3.96 -25.07 13.72
C SER A 682 3.18 -24.23 14.72
N THR A 683 2.08 -23.65 14.24
CA THR A 683 1.13 -22.90 15.07
C THR A 683 -0.28 -23.43 14.86
N LYS A 684 -1.11 -23.32 15.90
CA LYS A 684 -2.56 -23.63 15.86
C LYS A 684 -3.42 -22.46 16.37
N ASP A 685 -2.81 -21.31 16.64
CA ASP A 685 -3.43 -20.13 17.25
C ASP A 685 -3.07 -18.83 16.50
N SER A 686 -3.01 -18.92 15.17
CA SER A 686 -2.74 -17.78 14.28
C SER A 686 -1.35 -17.17 14.47
N GLY A 687 -0.37 -17.97 14.91
CA GLY A 687 1.01 -17.55 15.09
C GLY A 687 1.32 -17.00 16.48
N ARG A 688 0.37 -16.93 17.41
CA ARG A 688 0.64 -16.42 18.77
C ARG A 688 1.60 -17.33 19.55
N THR A 689 1.54 -18.63 19.31
CA THR A 689 2.49 -19.60 19.83
C THR A 689 3.01 -20.51 18.72
N TRP A 690 4.29 -20.89 18.85
CA TRP A 690 4.98 -21.78 17.92
C TRP A 690 5.57 -22.97 18.66
N GLN A 691 5.19 -24.17 18.22
CA GLN A 691 5.86 -25.41 18.61
C GLN A 691 7.04 -25.63 17.66
N SER A 692 8.18 -26.10 18.18
CA SER A 692 9.39 -26.31 17.40
C SER A 692 9.87 -27.75 17.51
N GLU A 693 10.14 -28.38 16.37
CA GLU A 693 10.72 -29.71 16.25
C GLU A 693 12.08 -29.62 15.54
N ASP A 694 13.14 -30.15 16.17
CA ASP A 694 14.48 -30.21 15.56
C ASP A 694 14.57 -31.43 14.63
N ILE A 695 14.87 -31.18 13.36
CA ILE A 695 15.02 -32.22 12.33
C ILE A 695 16.43 -32.27 11.75
N SER A 696 17.40 -31.60 12.39
CA SER A 696 18.79 -31.45 11.93
C SER A 696 19.51 -32.79 11.71
N SER A 697 19.05 -33.85 12.38
CA SER A 697 19.57 -35.22 12.23
C SER A 697 19.18 -35.89 10.90
N PHE A 698 18.14 -35.38 10.23
CA PHE A 698 17.65 -35.89 8.95
C PHE A 698 17.96 -34.92 7.80
N VAL A 699 17.75 -33.61 8.03
CA VAL A 699 17.96 -32.52 7.07
C VAL A 699 18.72 -31.40 7.78
N LYS A 700 19.90 -31.01 7.30
CA LYS A 700 20.74 -29.95 7.91
C LYS A 700 20.24 -28.55 7.64
N LYS A 701 19.75 -28.32 6.43
CA LYS A 701 19.24 -27.03 5.97
C LYS A 701 17.99 -27.27 5.14
N ILE A 702 16.84 -26.80 5.61
CA ILE A 702 15.56 -26.98 4.93
C ILE A 702 15.43 -25.94 3.81
N HIS A 703 15.10 -26.39 2.61
CA HIS A 703 14.81 -25.56 1.44
C HIS A 703 13.31 -25.47 1.14
N GLY A 704 12.51 -26.44 1.60
CA GLY A 704 11.06 -26.48 1.37
C GLY A 704 10.35 -27.44 2.33
N ILE A 705 9.06 -27.20 2.57
CA ILE A 705 8.18 -28.09 3.32
C ILE A 705 6.87 -28.25 2.56
N ILE A 706 6.32 -29.45 2.62
CA ILE A 706 4.97 -29.76 2.14
C ILE A 706 4.28 -30.54 3.23
N ALA A 707 3.29 -29.92 3.84
CA ALA A 707 2.39 -30.54 4.78
C ALA A 707 1.07 -30.86 4.07
N TYR A 708 0.60 -32.09 4.24
CA TYR A 708 -0.74 -32.52 3.83
C TYR A 708 -1.73 -32.42 5.00
N GLU A 709 -1.26 -32.78 6.19
CA GLU A 709 -2.00 -32.80 7.46
C GLU A 709 -1.01 -32.57 8.62
N ASP A 710 -1.50 -32.39 9.86
CA ASP A 710 -0.66 -32.13 11.05
C ASP A 710 0.45 -33.19 11.27
N GLU A 711 0.17 -34.43 10.87
CA GLU A 711 1.03 -35.59 11.08
C GLU A 711 1.59 -36.16 9.77
N SER A 712 1.39 -35.47 8.64
CA SER A 712 1.89 -35.88 7.32
C SER A 712 2.61 -34.71 6.67
N ILE A 713 3.89 -34.56 7.00
CA ILE A 713 4.74 -33.44 6.57
C ILE A 713 5.98 -33.98 5.89
N ILE A 714 6.40 -33.36 4.79
CA ILE A 714 7.65 -33.62 4.09
C ILE A 714 8.52 -32.38 4.23
N ALA A 715 9.78 -32.57 4.62
CA ALA A 715 10.81 -31.55 4.63
C ALA A 715 11.89 -31.89 3.61
N PHE A 716 12.24 -30.92 2.78
CA PHE A 716 13.21 -31.00 1.70
C PHE A 716 14.43 -30.19 2.06
N GLY A 717 15.64 -30.72 1.89
CA GLY A 717 16.83 -29.93 2.18
C GLY A 717 18.17 -30.62 1.99
N GLU A 718 19.22 -30.02 2.53
CA GLU A 718 20.59 -30.56 2.47
C GLU A 718 20.81 -31.70 3.48
N LYS A 719 21.66 -32.66 3.12
CA LYS A 719 21.94 -33.87 3.92
C LYS A 719 23.29 -33.82 4.65
N LEU A 720 23.43 -34.69 5.66
CA LEU A 720 24.62 -34.85 6.51
C LEU A 720 25.82 -35.61 5.91
N LYS A 721 25.64 -36.51 4.92
CA LYS A 721 26.68 -37.48 4.50
C LYS A 721 27.59 -36.94 3.39
N ALA A 722 28.89 -37.23 3.46
CA ALA A 722 29.92 -36.74 2.54
C ALA A 722 29.69 -37.04 1.03
N ASN A 723 28.83 -38.02 0.71
CA ASN A 723 28.55 -38.47 -0.66
C ASN A 723 27.11 -38.17 -1.13
N GLN A 724 26.34 -37.36 -0.40
CA GLN A 724 24.96 -36.99 -0.76
C GLN A 724 24.74 -35.49 -0.55
N SER A 725 24.20 -34.82 -1.57
CA SER A 725 24.05 -33.37 -1.62
C SER A 725 22.67 -32.86 -1.18
N PHE A 726 21.64 -33.72 -1.10
CA PHE A 726 20.34 -33.41 -0.47
C PHE A 726 19.65 -34.63 0.15
N GLY A 727 18.61 -34.40 0.95
CA GLY A 727 17.80 -35.41 1.63
C GLY A 727 16.34 -34.99 1.83
N ILE A 728 15.49 -35.98 2.10
CA ILE A 728 14.05 -35.83 2.32
C ILE A 728 13.72 -36.46 3.67
N ALA A 729 13.02 -35.73 4.53
CA ALA A 729 12.50 -36.25 5.79
C ALA A 729 10.98 -36.18 5.76
N ARG A 730 10.33 -37.18 6.35
CA ARG A 730 8.88 -37.26 6.42
C ARG A 730 8.42 -37.50 7.85
N LYS A 731 7.40 -36.77 8.27
CA LYS A 731 6.68 -36.98 9.52
C LYS A 731 5.49 -37.89 9.26
N GLU A 732 5.38 -38.96 10.03
CA GLU A 732 4.19 -39.82 10.10
C GLU A 732 3.94 -40.20 11.56
N ALA A 733 2.68 -40.12 11.99
CA ALA A 733 2.24 -40.50 13.34
C ALA A 733 3.13 -39.91 14.46
N GLY A 734 3.44 -38.61 14.36
CA GLY A 734 4.22 -37.87 15.36
C GLY A 734 5.73 -38.02 15.26
N LYS A 735 6.27 -38.78 14.28
CA LYS A 735 7.72 -39.07 14.21
C LYS A 735 8.30 -38.72 12.86
N TRP A 736 9.44 -38.02 12.90
CA TRP A 736 10.27 -37.78 11.73
C TRP A 736 11.14 -38.99 11.40
N ALA A 737 11.21 -39.32 10.12
CA ALA A 737 12.13 -40.31 9.58
C ALA A 737 12.74 -39.79 8.27
N GLU A 738 13.99 -40.15 8.02
CA GLU A 738 14.63 -39.94 6.72
C GLU A 738 14.06 -40.93 5.71
N ILE A 739 13.71 -40.44 4.51
CA ILE A 739 13.35 -41.30 3.38
C ILE A 739 14.62 -41.59 2.59
N ALA A 740 14.93 -42.88 2.44
CA ALA A 740 16.06 -43.30 1.63
C ALA A 740 15.77 -43.00 0.15
N ASN A 741 16.66 -42.27 -0.51
CA ASN A 741 16.57 -42.07 -1.95
C ASN A 741 16.69 -43.43 -2.64
N THR A 742 15.70 -43.78 -3.46
CA THR A 742 15.66 -44.97 -4.33
C THR A 742 16.49 -44.77 -5.61
N PHE A 743 17.00 -43.55 -5.84
CA PHE A 743 17.70 -43.13 -7.06
C PHE A 743 19.10 -42.54 -6.77
N ASN A 744 19.98 -42.58 -7.78
CA ASN A 744 21.36 -42.08 -7.70
C ASN A 744 21.43 -40.56 -7.92
N LEU A 745 22.07 -39.85 -6.97
CA LEU A 745 22.35 -38.42 -7.07
C LEU A 745 23.59 -38.13 -7.93
N LYS A 746 23.56 -37.06 -8.74
CA LYS A 746 24.75 -36.55 -9.42
C LYS A 746 25.65 -35.85 -8.38
N SER A 747 26.97 -35.84 -8.62
CA SER A 747 27.93 -35.20 -7.72
C SER A 747 27.63 -33.70 -7.58
N GLY A 748 27.38 -33.24 -6.35
CA GLY A 748 27.12 -31.83 -6.05
C GLY A 748 25.70 -31.33 -6.36
N GLU A 749 24.78 -32.22 -6.74
CA GLU A 749 23.40 -31.85 -7.08
C GLU A 749 22.56 -31.51 -5.85
N ALA A 750 22.04 -30.29 -5.74
CA ALA A 750 21.21 -29.86 -4.61
C ALA A 750 19.72 -29.73 -4.99
N LEU A 751 18.83 -29.77 -4.00
CA LEU A 751 17.46 -29.29 -4.18
C LEU A 751 17.43 -27.77 -4.25
N ILE A 752 16.55 -27.22 -5.08
CA ILE A 752 16.42 -25.78 -5.26
C ILE A 752 15.30 -25.23 -4.38
N ARG A 753 15.60 -24.21 -3.59
CA ARG A 753 14.61 -23.47 -2.78
C ARG A 753 13.51 -22.90 -3.68
N GLY A 754 12.25 -23.15 -3.31
CA GLY A 754 11.06 -22.70 -4.06
C GLY A 754 10.63 -23.61 -5.21
N ALA A 755 11.42 -24.65 -5.55
CA ALA A 755 11.10 -25.58 -6.63
C ALA A 755 10.30 -26.79 -6.13
N PHE A 756 9.26 -26.58 -5.33
CA PHE A 756 8.44 -27.64 -4.73
C PHE A 756 6.96 -27.40 -5.02
N ALA A 757 6.23 -28.45 -5.40
CA ALA A 757 4.79 -28.36 -5.60
C ALA A 757 4.10 -29.69 -5.32
N PHE A 758 2.82 -29.64 -4.98
CA PHE A 758 1.99 -30.83 -4.73
C PHE A 758 0.58 -30.65 -5.29
N SER A 759 -0.06 -31.77 -5.64
CA SER A 759 -1.48 -31.82 -6.04
C SER A 759 -2.02 -33.21 -5.72
N GLY A 760 -3.08 -33.28 -4.89
CA GLY A 760 -3.57 -34.54 -4.35
C GLY A 760 -2.44 -35.30 -3.64
N ASP A 761 -2.14 -36.53 -4.04
CA ASP A 761 -1.06 -37.33 -3.44
C ASP A 761 0.31 -37.12 -4.12
N LYS A 762 0.32 -36.40 -5.25
CA LYS A 762 1.53 -36.10 -6.03
C LYS A 762 2.36 -35.00 -5.38
N VAL A 763 3.67 -35.17 -5.33
CA VAL A 763 4.63 -34.12 -4.95
C VAL A 763 5.83 -34.14 -5.88
N MET A 764 6.35 -32.96 -6.22
CA MET A 764 7.51 -32.79 -7.10
C MET A 764 8.52 -31.82 -6.47
N ALA A 765 9.81 -32.06 -6.71
CA ALA A 765 10.89 -31.17 -6.32
C ALA A 765 11.99 -31.06 -7.37
N GLY A 766 12.42 -29.84 -7.68
CA GLY A 766 13.45 -29.53 -8.67
C GLY A 766 14.88 -29.55 -8.12
N THR A 767 15.84 -29.93 -8.96
CA THR A 767 17.26 -30.00 -8.59
C THR A 767 18.15 -29.03 -9.38
N SER A 768 19.35 -28.79 -8.84
CA SER A 768 20.41 -27.99 -9.45
C SER A 768 21.08 -28.63 -10.66
N ALA A 769 20.66 -29.83 -11.06
CA ALA A 769 21.23 -30.57 -12.18
C ALA A 769 20.20 -30.83 -13.30
N GLY A 770 19.16 -29.99 -13.36
CA GLY A 770 18.08 -30.08 -14.35
C GLY A 770 17.26 -31.36 -14.20
N ARG A 771 17.05 -31.85 -12.97
CA ARG A 771 16.23 -33.03 -12.69
C ARG A 771 15.05 -32.69 -11.81
N ILE A 772 14.02 -33.51 -11.88
CA ILE A 772 12.84 -33.42 -11.01
C ILE A 772 12.67 -34.77 -10.33
N ILE A 773 12.57 -34.74 -9.00
CA ILE A 773 12.16 -35.89 -8.21
C ILE A 773 10.67 -35.79 -7.93
N TYR A 774 9.96 -36.90 -7.95
CA TYR A 774 8.53 -36.91 -7.71
C TYR A 774 8.07 -38.16 -6.96
N SER A 775 6.88 -38.07 -6.37
CA SER A 775 6.24 -39.14 -5.62
C SER A 775 4.73 -39.08 -5.85
N ASP A 776 4.11 -40.25 -5.98
CA ASP A 776 2.66 -40.44 -6.17
C ASP A 776 1.93 -40.86 -4.88
N ASP A 777 2.65 -41.00 -3.77
CA ASP A 777 2.15 -41.58 -2.52
C ASP A 777 2.44 -40.71 -1.29
N ARG A 778 2.39 -39.38 -1.46
CA ARG A 778 2.70 -38.38 -0.43
C ARG A 778 4.11 -38.51 0.14
N GLY A 779 5.08 -38.81 -0.73
CA GLY A 779 6.51 -38.81 -0.41
C GLY A 779 7.01 -40.06 0.30
N LYS A 780 6.30 -41.20 0.21
CA LYS A 780 6.77 -42.49 0.77
C LYS A 780 7.76 -43.16 -0.18
N THR A 781 7.46 -43.15 -1.48
CA THR A 781 8.35 -43.62 -2.55
C THR A 781 8.63 -42.48 -3.51
N TRP A 782 9.82 -42.49 -4.11
CA TRP A 782 10.27 -41.42 -4.98
C TRP A 782 10.87 -41.96 -6.27
N GLU A 783 10.67 -41.20 -7.33
CA GLU A 783 11.23 -41.43 -8.66
C GLU A 783 11.93 -40.14 -9.14
N ILE A 784 12.68 -40.24 -10.25
CA ILE A 784 13.45 -39.12 -10.80
C ILE A 784 13.41 -39.11 -12.32
N SER A 785 13.26 -37.93 -12.90
CA SER A 785 13.31 -37.67 -14.34
C SER A 785 14.33 -36.58 -14.66
N ASP A 786 15.04 -36.70 -15.79
CA ASP A 786 15.82 -35.61 -16.35
C ASP A 786 14.92 -34.65 -17.14
N VAL A 787 15.14 -33.34 -16.96
CA VAL A 787 14.60 -32.29 -17.83
C VAL A 787 15.70 -31.95 -18.84
N ALA A 788 15.61 -32.52 -20.03
CA ALA A 788 16.63 -32.33 -21.07
C ALA A 788 16.89 -30.83 -21.30
N SER A 789 18.14 -30.47 -21.57
CA SER A 789 18.66 -29.10 -21.82
C SER A 789 18.65 -28.10 -20.65
N SER A 790 18.06 -28.42 -19.50
CA SER A 790 17.98 -27.51 -18.34
C SER A 790 19.23 -27.50 -17.46
N GLY A 791 19.68 -26.31 -17.03
CA GLY A 791 20.78 -26.15 -16.07
C GLY A 791 20.38 -26.39 -14.60
N PHE A 792 19.18 -25.95 -14.20
CA PHE A 792 18.56 -26.21 -12.90
C PHE A 792 17.06 -25.93 -12.96
N ILE A 793 16.27 -26.48 -12.03
CA ILE A 793 14.83 -26.18 -11.95
C ILE A 793 14.56 -25.19 -10.83
N LYS A 794 14.02 -24.01 -11.16
CA LYS A 794 13.76 -22.92 -10.22
C LYS A 794 12.38 -23.01 -9.57
N TYR A 795 11.35 -23.24 -10.38
CA TYR A 795 9.95 -23.30 -9.94
C TYR A 795 9.27 -24.47 -10.62
N ILE A 796 8.30 -25.06 -9.94
CA ILE A 796 7.42 -26.10 -10.46
C ILE A 796 6.01 -25.77 -9.98
N THR A 797 5.00 -25.97 -10.83
CA THR A 797 3.60 -25.95 -10.43
C THR A 797 2.86 -27.12 -11.07
N LEU A 798 2.01 -27.79 -10.31
CA LEU A 798 1.14 -28.84 -10.84
C LEU A 798 -0.21 -28.24 -11.23
N LEU A 799 -0.71 -28.62 -12.41
CA LEU A 799 -2.09 -28.36 -12.80
C LEU A 799 -3.01 -29.45 -12.26
N ASN A 800 -2.51 -30.68 -12.22
CA ASN A 800 -3.15 -31.87 -11.65
C ASN A 800 -2.06 -32.93 -11.38
N GLN A 801 -2.45 -34.17 -11.06
CA GLN A 801 -1.50 -35.25 -10.77
C GLN A 801 -0.64 -35.66 -11.98
N ASP A 802 -1.13 -35.45 -13.21
CA ASP A 802 -0.48 -35.87 -14.45
C ASP A 802 0.26 -34.72 -15.15
N SER A 803 -0.19 -33.48 -14.98
CA SER A 803 0.30 -32.33 -15.73
C SER A 803 0.97 -31.29 -14.84
N ALA A 804 2.17 -30.87 -15.20
CA ALA A 804 2.93 -29.86 -14.47
C ALA A 804 3.78 -29.00 -15.42
N ILE A 805 4.11 -27.79 -14.96
CA ILE A 805 5.04 -26.87 -15.61
C ILE A 805 6.22 -26.62 -14.68
N ALA A 806 7.42 -26.57 -15.24
CA ALA A 806 8.66 -26.22 -14.57
C ALA A 806 9.37 -25.08 -15.30
N PHE A 807 10.15 -24.30 -14.55
CA PHE A 807 10.88 -23.14 -15.04
C PHE A 807 12.36 -23.27 -14.71
N GLY A 808 13.25 -22.92 -15.64
CA GLY A 808 14.71 -23.01 -15.44
C GLY A 808 15.49 -22.21 -16.49
N PRO A 809 16.82 -22.11 -16.40
CA PRO A 809 17.64 -21.61 -17.49
C PRO A 809 17.75 -22.68 -18.58
N GLY A 810 17.72 -22.25 -19.84
CA GLY A 810 18.15 -23.09 -20.97
C GLY A 810 19.64 -23.46 -20.89
N SER A 811 20.15 -24.18 -21.89
CA SER A 811 21.55 -24.66 -21.89
C SER A 811 22.57 -23.50 -21.86
N GLY A 812 23.07 -23.13 -20.67
CA GLY A 812 24.08 -22.08 -20.47
C GLY A 812 24.17 -21.64 -18.99
N THR A 813 25.35 -21.25 -18.52
CA THR A 813 25.67 -20.93 -17.11
C THR A 813 25.15 -19.55 -16.63
N ALA A 814 24.01 -19.07 -17.12
CA ALA A 814 23.44 -17.80 -16.67
C ALA A 814 22.23 -18.02 -15.75
N ALA A 815 22.11 -17.19 -14.71
CA ALA A 815 21.12 -17.23 -13.63
C ALA A 815 19.67 -16.88 -14.06
N ASN A 816 19.30 -17.09 -15.33
CA ASN A 816 18.10 -16.54 -15.93
C ASN A 816 17.00 -17.59 -16.13
N THR A 817 15.90 -17.48 -15.39
CA THR A 817 14.87 -18.52 -15.18
C THR A 817 13.72 -18.51 -16.20
N GLY A 818 14.02 -18.23 -17.47
CA GLY A 818 13.00 -17.90 -18.47
C GLY A 818 12.43 -19.05 -19.29
N LYS A 819 13.09 -20.22 -19.34
CA LYS A 819 12.63 -21.36 -20.16
C LYS A 819 11.54 -22.15 -19.44
N VAL A 820 10.55 -22.57 -20.21
CA VAL A 820 9.38 -23.32 -19.73
C VAL A 820 9.48 -24.77 -20.17
N TYR A 821 9.16 -25.70 -19.26
CA TYR A 821 9.11 -27.13 -19.50
C TYR A 821 7.80 -27.70 -19.00
N ASN A 822 7.23 -28.68 -19.68
CA ASN A 822 5.96 -29.28 -19.27
C ASN A 822 5.99 -30.82 -19.29
N THR A 823 5.09 -31.40 -18.51
CA THR A 823 4.81 -32.85 -18.48
C THR A 823 3.31 -33.08 -18.53
N VAL A 824 2.90 -34.24 -19.06
CA VAL A 824 1.51 -34.72 -19.13
C VAL A 824 1.37 -36.17 -18.63
N ASN A 825 2.45 -36.75 -18.10
CA ASN A 825 2.51 -38.12 -17.61
C ASN A 825 3.09 -38.18 -16.19
N GLY A 826 2.67 -37.27 -15.33
CA GLY A 826 3.03 -37.25 -13.92
C GLY A 826 4.51 -36.99 -13.66
N GLY A 827 5.22 -36.35 -14.59
CA GLY A 827 6.63 -36.03 -14.43
C GLY A 827 7.60 -37.14 -14.86
N GLU A 828 7.12 -38.26 -15.43
CA GLU A 828 8.02 -39.29 -15.99
C GLU A 828 8.89 -38.73 -17.12
N THR A 829 8.32 -37.87 -17.97
CA THR A 829 9.03 -37.20 -19.07
C THR A 829 8.69 -35.72 -19.13
N TRP A 830 9.68 -34.90 -19.53
CA TRP A 830 9.56 -33.45 -19.64
C TRP A 830 9.92 -32.96 -21.05
N THR A 831 9.09 -32.07 -21.58
CA THR A 831 9.28 -31.44 -22.89
C THR A 831 9.68 -29.98 -22.69
N GLU A 832 10.68 -29.50 -23.44
CA GLU A 832 11.02 -28.07 -23.50
C GLU A 832 10.01 -27.34 -24.39
N ASN A 833 9.41 -26.28 -23.86
CA ASN A 833 8.56 -25.38 -24.64
C ASN A 833 9.41 -24.34 -25.37
N VAL A 834 8.88 -23.84 -26.51
CA VAL A 834 9.56 -22.84 -27.34
C VAL A 834 9.69 -21.48 -26.62
N PHE A 835 8.82 -21.21 -25.66
CA PHE A 835 8.73 -19.91 -24.99
C PHE A 835 9.86 -19.66 -23.98
N ASP A 836 10.43 -18.47 -24.01
CA ASP A 836 11.49 -18.02 -23.11
C ASP A 836 11.19 -16.60 -22.58
N PHE A 837 10.84 -16.49 -21.31
CA PHE A 837 10.52 -15.21 -20.66
C PHE A 837 11.68 -14.21 -20.66
N ASN A 838 12.92 -14.66 -20.84
CA ASN A 838 14.07 -13.76 -20.94
C ASN A 838 14.01 -12.89 -22.19
N THR A 839 13.36 -13.37 -23.26
CA THR A 839 13.22 -12.61 -24.52
C THR A 839 12.33 -11.38 -24.40
N ILE A 840 11.57 -11.30 -23.30
CA ILE A 840 10.67 -10.20 -22.97
C ILE A 840 10.98 -9.57 -21.61
N GLU A 841 12.20 -9.80 -21.08
CA GLU A 841 12.71 -9.23 -19.82
C GLU A 841 11.83 -9.52 -18.58
N ARG A 842 11.13 -10.66 -18.56
CA ARG A 842 10.29 -11.09 -17.44
C ARG A 842 10.96 -12.22 -16.66
N VAL A 843 10.96 -12.12 -15.33
CA VAL A 843 11.53 -13.13 -14.44
C VAL A 843 10.44 -13.68 -13.53
N PRO A 844 10.03 -14.96 -13.68
CA PRO A 844 9.05 -15.57 -12.78
C PRO A 844 9.51 -15.57 -11.32
N VAL A 845 8.59 -15.29 -10.39
CA VAL A 845 8.81 -15.41 -8.92
C VAL A 845 7.86 -16.37 -8.25
N PHE A 846 6.68 -16.55 -8.83
CA PHE A 846 5.66 -17.45 -8.31
C PHE A 846 4.77 -17.94 -9.45
N ALA A 847 4.40 -19.22 -9.41
CA ALA A 847 3.48 -19.82 -10.37
C ALA A 847 2.36 -20.51 -9.60
N TYR A 848 1.15 -20.37 -10.13
CA TYR A 848 -0.08 -20.81 -9.49
C TYR A 848 -1.03 -21.37 -10.54
N CYS A 849 -1.66 -22.50 -10.23
CA CYS A 849 -2.78 -23.01 -11.02
C CYS A 849 -4.07 -22.78 -10.23
N PRO A 850 -4.94 -21.84 -10.65
CA PRO A 850 -6.28 -21.74 -10.12
C PRO A 850 -7.01 -23.06 -10.30
N ASP A 851 -7.54 -23.62 -9.21
CA ASP A 851 -8.47 -24.74 -9.27
C ASP A 851 -9.52 -24.43 -10.32
N SER A 852 -9.85 -25.41 -11.17
CA SER A 852 -10.87 -25.35 -12.23
C SER A 852 -10.52 -24.70 -13.59
N THR A 853 -9.31 -24.17 -13.82
CA THR A 853 -9.02 -23.47 -15.09
C THR A 853 -8.25 -24.26 -16.15
N LYS A 854 -7.51 -25.31 -15.75
CA LYS A 854 -6.42 -25.89 -16.56
C LYS A 854 -5.38 -24.84 -17.02
N SER A 855 -5.32 -23.69 -16.37
CA SER A 855 -4.42 -22.58 -16.71
C SER A 855 -3.37 -22.35 -15.62
N VAL A 856 -2.19 -21.89 -16.01
CA VAL A 856 -1.12 -21.50 -15.09
C VAL A 856 -0.98 -19.99 -15.14
N VAL A 857 -1.05 -19.36 -13.97
CA VAL A 857 -0.80 -17.94 -13.75
C VAL A 857 0.61 -17.79 -13.17
N VAL A 858 1.40 -16.89 -13.71
CA VAL A 858 2.78 -16.62 -13.29
C VAL A 858 2.89 -15.15 -12.92
N LEU A 859 3.38 -14.92 -11.70
CA LEU A 859 3.79 -13.62 -11.19
C LEU A 859 5.28 -13.42 -11.45
N HIS A 860 5.65 -12.22 -11.91
CA HIS A 860 7.01 -11.84 -12.27
C HIS A 860 7.62 -10.83 -11.28
N GLU A 861 8.96 -10.74 -11.25
CA GLU A 861 9.73 -9.84 -10.37
C GLU A 861 9.35 -8.37 -10.52
N ASN A 862 8.93 -7.96 -11.72
CA ASN A 862 8.51 -6.59 -12.03
C ASN A 862 7.02 -6.33 -11.75
N GLY A 863 6.34 -7.26 -11.08
CA GLY A 863 4.91 -7.18 -10.80
C GLY A 863 4.01 -7.61 -11.95
N GLU A 864 4.55 -8.02 -13.10
CA GLU A 864 3.68 -8.50 -14.18
C GLU A 864 3.05 -9.86 -13.85
N VAL A 865 1.86 -10.07 -14.40
CA VAL A 865 1.13 -11.34 -14.34
C VAL A 865 0.91 -11.84 -15.76
N THR A 866 1.27 -13.10 -16.02
CA THR A 866 1.01 -13.76 -17.30
C THR A 866 0.29 -15.07 -17.08
N SER A 867 -0.55 -15.49 -18.02
CA SER A 867 -1.20 -16.80 -17.96
C SER A 867 -0.91 -17.66 -19.19
N SER A 868 -1.04 -18.98 -19.04
CA SER A 868 -1.02 -19.96 -20.12
C SER A 868 -2.13 -20.98 -19.92
N GLU A 869 -2.87 -21.30 -20.99
CA GLU A 869 -3.97 -22.29 -21.00
C GLU A 869 -3.59 -23.59 -21.72
N ASP A 870 -2.38 -23.67 -22.26
CA ASP A 870 -1.91 -24.76 -23.12
C ASP A 870 -0.61 -25.38 -22.60
N LEU A 871 -0.47 -25.51 -21.28
CA LEU A 871 0.72 -26.09 -20.64
C LEU A 871 2.04 -25.34 -20.95
N GLY A 872 1.95 -24.03 -21.17
CA GLY A 872 3.11 -23.15 -21.33
C GLY A 872 3.64 -23.02 -22.75
N TYR A 873 2.91 -23.47 -23.78
CA TYR A 873 3.28 -23.25 -25.18
C TYR A 873 3.04 -21.79 -25.60
N THR A 874 1.92 -21.21 -25.17
CA THR A 874 1.58 -19.80 -25.39
C THR A 874 1.34 -19.10 -24.06
N TRP A 875 1.67 -17.81 -24.03
CA TRP A 875 1.55 -16.96 -22.84
C TRP A 875 0.84 -15.67 -23.20
N ARG A 876 -0.12 -15.28 -22.36
CA ARG A 876 -0.82 -13.99 -22.44
C ARG A 876 -0.37 -13.10 -21.30
N HIS A 877 -0.20 -11.81 -21.59
CA HIS A 877 -0.03 -10.81 -20.55
C HIS A 877 -1.40 -10.49 -19.97
N GLU A 878 -1.53 -10.58 -18.65
CA GLU A 878 -2.80 -10.33 -17.96
C GLU A 878 -2.81 -8.90 -17.38
N LEU A 879 -1.72 -8.48 -16.72
CA LEU A 879 -1.55 -7.12 -16.20
C LEU A 879 -0.11 -6.86 -15.71
N THR A 880 0.14 -5.60 -15.34
CA THR A 880 1.30 -5.16 -14.55
C THR A 880 0.82 -4.62 -13.21
N LEU A 881 1.19 -5.26 -12.10
CA LEU A 881 0.96 -4.74 -10.76
C LEU A 881 1.72 -3.42 -10.58
N ASP A 882 1.20 -2.53 -9.75
CA ASP A 882 1.79 -1.22 -9.53
C ASP A 882 3.23 -1.34 -9.01
N TYR A 883 4.18 -0.75 -9.74
CA TYR A 883 5.62 -0.87 -9.49
C TYR A 883 6.09 -0.04 -8.27
N ARG A 884 5.20 0.77 -7.68
CA ARG A 884 5.48 1.69 -6.56
C ARG A 884 6.14 1.04 -5.33
N PHE A 885 6.18 -0.30 -5.25
CA PHE A 885 6.64 -1.06 -4.08
C PHE A 885 7.91 -1.88 -4.31
N GLY A 886 8.65 -1.63 -5.39
CA GLY A 886 9.92 -2.30 -5.65
C GLY A 886 9.77 -3.72 -6.23
N LYS A 887 10.84 -4.50 -6.12
CA LYS A 887 10.94 -5.83 -6.73
C LYS A 887 10.06 -6.84 -5.98
N VAL A 888 9.17 -7.52 -6.70
CA VAL A 888 8.37 -8.62 -6.12
C VAL A 888 9.31 -9.79 -5.80
N ASN A 889 9.31 -10.22 -4.54
CA ASN A 889 10.20 -11.26 -4.04
C ASN A 889 9.52 -12.65 -4.05
N THR A 890 8.22 -12.69 -3.76
CA THR A 890 7.43 -13.92 -3.70
C THR A 890 5.94 -13.60 -3.83
N GLY A 891 5.10 -14.63 -3.92
CA GLY A 891 3.66 -14.50 -4.00
C GLY A 891 2.94 -15.74 -3.48
N ALA A 892 1.62 -15.65 -3.39
CA ALA A 892 0.77 -16.77 -3.04
C ALA A 892 -0.53 -16.71 -3.86
N GLY A 893 -1.11 -17.86 -4.17
CA GLY A 893 -2.38 -17.95 -4.89
C GLY A 893 -3.45 -18.60 -4.03
N TYR A 894 -4.68 -18.11 -4.13
CA TYR A 894 -5.85 -18.71 -3.50
C TYR A 894 -7.05 -18.67 -4.43
N THR A 895 -7.85 -19.74 -4.47
CA THR A 895 -9.08 -19.83 -5.25
C THR A 895 -10.25 -20.20 -4.36
N SER A 896 -11.35 -19.45 -4.46
CA SER A 896 -12.62 -19.79 -3.82
C SER A 896 -13.80 -19.20 -4.58
N ALA A 897 -14.89 -19.96 -4.71
CA ALA A 897 -16.19 -19.48 -5.20
C ALA A 897 -16.12 -18.74 -6.55
N GLY A 898 -15.34 -19.26 -7.52
CA GLY A 898 -15.19 -18.66 -8.84
C GLY A 898 -14.28 -17.42 -8.90
N LYS A 899 -13.63 -17.07 -7.78
CA LYS A 899 -12.66 -15.97 -7.70
C LYS A 899 -11.27 -16.49 -7.34
N SER A 900 -10.27 -15.97 -8.02
CA SER A 900 -8.85 -16.18 -7.75
C SER A 900 -8.27 -14.93 -7.12
N ARG A 901 -7.35 -15.14 -6.20
CA ARG A 901 -6.55 -14.08 -5.59
C ARG A 901 -5.08 -14.42 -5.75
N LEU A 902 -4.34 -13.52 -6.36
CA LEU A 902 -2.89 -13.60 -6.50
C LEU A 902 -2.27 -12.52 -5.61
N TRP A 903 -1.62 -12.95 -4.55
CA TRP A 903 -0.86 -12.11 -3.64
C TRP A 903 0.54 -11.87 -4.21
N ASN A 904 1.02 -10.64 -4.10
CA ASN A 904 2.39 -10.26 -4.37
C ASN A 904 3.02 -9.68 -3.11
N GLN A 905 4.29 -10.02 -2.88
CA GLN A 905 5.09 -9.44 -1.82
C GLN A 905 6.29 -8.70 -2.41
N ALA A 906 6.27 -7.38 -2.32
CA ALA A 906 7.43 -6.52 -2.57
C ALA A 906 7.82 -5.82 -1.24
N TYR A 907 8.09 -4.51 -1.23
CA TYR A 907 8.02 -3.72 0.01
C TYR A 907 6.61 -3.82 0.62
N ASP A 908 5.59 -3.90 -0.23
CA ASP A 908 4.19 -4.02 0.19
C ASP A 908 3.61 -5.40 -0.12
N ILE A 909 2.55 -5.71 0.62
CA ILE A 909 1.69 -6.87 0.44
C ILE A 909 0.46 -6.41 -0.35
N GLY A 910 0.44 -6.76 -1.62
CA GLY A 910 -0.71 -6.53 -2.50
C GLY A 910 -1.43 -7.82 -2.83
N PHE A 911 -2.67 -7.71 -3.31
CA PHE A 911 -3.31 -8.80 -4.02
C PHE A 911 -4.16 -8.32 -5.19
N LEU A 912 -4.11 -9.10 -6.26
CA LEU A 912 -5.05 -9.04 -7.36
C LEU A 912 -6.16 -10.06 -7.10
N GLU A 913 -7.41 -9.62 -7.10
CA GLU A 913 -8.59 -10.48 -7.15
C GLU A 913 -9.24 -10.43 -8.54
N PHE A 914 -9.48 -11.61 -9.11
CA PHE A 914 -10.05 -11.75 -10.44
C PHE A 914 -11.01 -12.92 -10.54
N ASP A 915 -12.01 -12.81 -11.43
CA ASP A 915 -12.92 -13.92 -11.72
C ASP A 915 -12.20 -15.02 -12.52
N ILE A 916 -12.44 -16.27 -12.13
CA ILE A 916 -11.87 -17.47 -12.74
C ILE A 916 -12.81 -17.93 -13.86
N ILE A 917 -12.97 -17.10 -14.88
CA ILE A 917 -13.70 -17.52 -16.07
C ILE A 917 -12.73 -17.41 -17.24
N PRO A 918 -12.04 -18.51 -17.60
CA PRO A 918 -11.34 -18.59 -18.87
C PRO A 918 -12.24 -18.11 -20.00
N ILE A 919 -11.71 -17.42 -21.01
CA ILE A 919 -12.50 -16.90 -22.14
C ILE A 919 -13.26 -18.03 -22.86
N ASN A 920 -12.81 -19.28 -22.73
CA ASN A 920 -13.43 -20.49 -23.26
C ASN A 920 -14.11 -21.37 -22.18
N ALA A 921 -14.52 -20.80 -21.04
CA ALA A 921 -15.20 -21.53 -19.98
C ALA A 921 -16.47 -22.23 -20.49
N LYS A 922 -16.48 -23.56 -20.39
CA LYS A 922 -17.58 -24.45 -20.70
C LYS A 922 -18.03 -25.08 -19.38
N TYR A 923 -19.18 -24.65 -18.90
CA TYR A 923 -19.91 -25.29 -17.80
C TYR A 923 -20.85 -26.32 -18.40
N SER A 924 -20.55 -27.60 -18.24
CA SER A 924 -21.36 -28.67 -18.83
C SER A 924 -21.35 -29.90 -17.92
N LEU A 925 -22.53 -30.47 -17.72
CA LEU A 925 -22.72 -31.68 -16.94
C LEU A 925 -23.69 -32.55 -17.73
N SER A 926 -23.36 -33.81 -17.94
CA SER A 926 -24.19 -34.74 -18.71
C SER A 926 -24.21 -36.11 -18.07
N PHE A 927 -25.28 -36.87 -18.32
CA PHE A 927 -25.36 -38.26 -17.88
C PHE A 927 -24.57 -39.14 -18.86
N ALA A 928 -23.68 -39.97 -18.32
CA ALA A 928 -22.93 -40.94 -19.12
C ALA A 928 -23.78 -42.19 -19.48
N SER A 929 -24.97 -42.30 -18.89
CA SER A 929 -26.03 -43.28 -19.19
C SER A 929 -27.23 -42.56 -19.85
N PRO A 930 -28.15 -43.28 -20.53
CA PRO A 930 -29.37 -42.66 -21.05
C PRO A 930 -30.09 -41.85 -19.96
N ASP A 931 -30.67 -40.70 -20.30
CA ASP A 931 -31.33 -39.75 -19.38
C ASP A 931 -32.57 -40.34 -18.65
N THR A 932 -32.84 -41.64 -18.83
CA THR A 932 -33.88 -42.38 -18.17
C THR A 932 -33.37 -43.73 -17.67
N LEU A 933 -33.56 -43.99 -16.38
CA LEU A 933 -33.43 -45.31 -15.77
C LEU A 933 -34.82 -45.95 -15.64
N ASP A 934 -35.01 -47.12 -16.24
CA ASP A 934 -36.24 -47.92 -16.12
C ASP A 934 -35.96 -49.20 -15.35
N PHE A 935 -36.66 -49.40 -14.23
CA PHE A 935 -36.59 -50.62 -13.43
C PHE A 935 -37.47 -51.75 -13.97
N ASP A 936 -38.09 -51.56 -15.14
CA ASP A 936 -39.09 -52.43 -15.74
C ASP A 936 -40.22 -52.72 -14.75
N THR A 937 -40.67 -53.98 -14.69
CA THR A 937 -41.69 -54.43 -13.75
C THR A 937 -41.07 -54.98 -12.47
N THR A 938 -41.59 -54.55 -11.32
CA THR A 938 -41.15 -54.98 -9.98
C THR A 938 -42.38 -55.26 -9.11
N ALA A 939 -42.39 -56.38 -8.38
CA ALA A 939 -43.49 -56.69 -7.47
C ALA A 939 -43.51 -55.72 -6.29
N ILE A 940 -44.69 -55.38 -5.78
CA ILE A 940 -44.82 -54.67 -4.50
C ILE A 940 -44.02 -55.42 -3.42
N GLN A 941 -43.29 -54.69 -2.56
CA GLN A 941 -42.38 -55.21 -1.51
C GLN A 941 -41.08 -55.88 -1.99
N ALA A 942 -40.80 -55.92 -3.30
CA ALA A 942 -39.47 -56.24 -3.81
C ALA A 942 -38.64 -54.97 -4.02
N SER A 943 -37.31 -55.10 -4.05
CA SER A 943 -36.40 -53.96 -4.30
C SER A 943 -35.44 -54.24 -5.45
N LYS A 944 -35.15 -53.23 -6.27
CA LYS A 944 -34.04 -53.21 -7.25
C LYS A 944 -33.15 -51.99 -7.01
N SER A 945 -31.86 -52.12 -7.30
CA SER A 945 -30.89 -51.01 -7.29
C SER A 945 -30.25 -50.86 -8.67
N ALA A 946 -29.91 -49.63 -9.04
CA ALA A 946 -29.10 -49.33 -10.21
C ALA A 946 -28.28 -48.05 -9.97
N HIS A 947 -27.20 -47.87 -10.73
CA HIS A 947 -26.34 -46.69 -10.65
C HIS A 947 -26.66 -45.70 -11.79
N ILE A 948 -26.66 -44.41 -11.47
CA ILE A 948 -26.66 -43.31 -12.42
C ILE A 948 -25.24 -42.76 -12.48
N PHE A 949 -24.75 -42.47 -13.69
CA PHE A 949 -23.43 -41.91 -13.91
C PHE A 949 -23.51 -40.53 -14.53
N LEU A 950 -22.75 -39.60 -13.97
CA LEU A 950 -22.56 -38.23 -14.47
C LEU A 950 -21.12 -38.02 -14.90
N ILE A 951 -20.95 -37.18 -15.91
CA ILE A 951 -19.64 -36.67 -16.32
C ILE A 951 -19.73 -35.16 -16.49
N ASN A 952 -18.76 -34.45 -15.92
CA ASN A 952 -18.52 -33.05 -16.26
C ASN A 952 -17.72 -33.00 -17.55
N ASP A 953 -18.40 -32.78 -18.68
CA ASP A 953 -17.80 -32.63 -20.01
C ASP A 953 -17.44 -31.17 -20.33
N GLY A 954 -17.49 -30.30 -19.32
CA GLY A 954 -16.98 -28.94 -19.33
C GLY A 954 -15.49 -28.85 -18.98
N ASN A 955 -14.90 -27.67 -19.15
CA ASN A 955 -13.53 -27.40 -18.70
C ASN A 955 -13.47 -26.70 -17.33
N MET A 956 -14.62 -26.34 -16.76
CA MET A 956 -14.76 -25.75 -15.43
C MET A 956 -15.25 -26.78 -14.42
N ARG A 957 -14.69 -26.78 -13.19
CA ARG A 957 -15.24 -27.53 -12.04
C ARG A 957 -16.63 -27.01 -11.71
N LEU A 958 -17.56 -27.92 -11.44
CA LEU A 958 -18.94 -27.57 -11.05
C LEU A 958 -19.17 -27.92 -9.59
N GLU A 959 -19.73 -26.99 -8.84
CA GLU A 959 -20.22 -27.26 -7.48
C GLU A 959 -21.73 -27.56 -7.52
N LYS A 960 -22.14 -28.55 -6.74
CA LYS A 960 -23.52 -28.98 -6.59
C LYS A 960 -24.20 -28.06 -5.59
N ASN A 961 -25.02 -27.13 -6.08
CA ASN A 961 -25.76 -26.20 -5.24
C ASN A 961 -26.86 -26.95 -4.47
N GLU A 962 -27.65 -27.72 -5.20
CA GLU A 962 -28.81 -28.45 -4.68
C GLU A 962 -29.02 -29.73 -5.49
N GLN A 963 -29.52 -30.77 -4.84
CA GLN A 963 -29.91 -32.03 -5.46
C GLN A 963 -31.28 -32.43 -4.93
N THR A 964 -32.25 -32.59 -5.84
CA THR A 964 -33.64 -32.81 -5.46
C THR A 964 -34.21 -34.01 -6.21
N LEU A 965 -34.80 -34.95 -5.48
CA LEU A 965 -35.56 -36.06 -6.05
C LEU A 965 -37.06 -35.72 -5.96
N LEU A 966 -37.66 -35.35 -7.09
CA LEU A 966 -39.08 -35.03 -7.20
C LEU A 966 -39.86 -36.28 -7.60
N LEU A 967 -40.65 -36.82 -6.68
CA LEU A 967 -41.56 -37.94 -6.97
C LEU A 967 -42.73 -37.44 -7.82
N GLU A 968 -43.08 -38.18 -8.87
CA GLU A 968 -44.20 -37.83 -9.75
C GLU A 968 -45.50 -38.53 -9.33
N ASN A 969 -46.62 -38.12 -9.94
CA ASN A 969 -47.94 -38.63 -9.63
C ASN A 969 -47.99 -40.16 -9.72
N GLY A 970 -48.43 -40.80 -8.63
CA GLY A 970 -48.48 -42.25 -8.50
C GLY A 970 -47.32 -42.85 -7.73
N THR A 971 -46.25 -42.09 -7.42
CA THR A 971 -45.11 -42.54 -6.59
C THR A 971 -45.18 -41.96 -5.19
N SER A 972 -45.11 -42.82 -4.17
CA SER A 972 -45.10 -42.41 -2.76
C SER A 972 -43.68 -42.36 -2.18
N GLU A 973 -43.52 -41.65 -1.07
CA GLU A 973 -42.25 -41.53 -0.37
C GLU A 973 -41.67 -42.89 0.03
N GLY A 974 -40.38 -43.06 -0.25
CA GLY A 974 -39.64 -44.31 -0.03
C GLY A 974 -39.94 -45.43 -1.05
N GLU A 975 -40.70 -45.18 -2.13
CA GLU A 975 -40.81 -46.11 -3.25
C GLU A 975 -39.66 -45.94 -4.26
N ILE A 976 -39.15 -44.73 -4.44
CA ILE A 976 -37.91 -44.42 -5.18
C ILE A 976 -37.08 -43.51 -4.27
N TYR A 977 -35.81 -43.86 -4.02
CA TYR A 977 -34.91 -43.04 -3.21
C TYR A 977 -33.44 -43.25 -3.60
N LEU A 978 -32.60 -42.27 -3.28
CA LEU A 978 -31.15 -42.36 -3.43
C LEU A 978 -30.54 -43.05 -2.22
N LYS A 979 -29.67 -44.02 -2.46
CA LYS A 979 -28.91 -44.75 -1.43
C LYS A 979 -27.50 -44.20 -1.27
N VAL A 980 -26.92 -43.68 -2.34
CA VAL A 980 -25.65 -42.95 -2.35
C VAL A 980 -25.82 -41.73 -3.24
N ASP A 981 -25.53 -40.54 -2.71
CA ASP A 981 -25.62 -39.26 -3.41
C ASP A 981 -24.38 -38.97 -4.27
N PHE A 982 -24.53 -38.06 -5.22
CA PHE A 982 -23.37 -37.48 -5.90
C PHE A 982 -22.53 -36.65 -4.92
N THR A 983 -21.22 -36.56 -5.18
CA THR A 983 -20.31 -35.67 -4.46
C THR A 983 -20.75 -34.20 -4.57
N SER A 984 -20.22 -33.34 -3.70
CA SER A 984 -20.53 -31.91 -3.72
C SER A 984 -19.89 -31.17 -4.91
N SER A 985 -18.92 -31.78 -5.59
CA SER A 985 -18.15 -31.15 -6.65
C SER A 985 -17.83 -32.12 -7.79
N PHE A 986 -17.99 -31.66 -9.04
CA PHE A 986 -17.68 -32.42 -10.25
C PHE A 986 -16.45 -31.83 -10.95
N ALA A 987 -15.33 -32.55 -10.91
CA ALA A 987 -14.12 -32.16 -11.63
C ALA A 987 -14.26 -32.44 -13.15
N PRO A 988 -13.64 -31.62 -14.03
CA PRO A 988 -13.64 -31.86 -15.47
C PRO A 988 -13.18 -33.29 -15.82
N ASP A 989 -13.84 -33.89 -16.82
CA ASP A 989 -13.53 -35.22 -17.37
C ASP A 989 -13.66 -36.40 -16.38
N LYS A 990 -14.17 -36.16 -15.16
CA LYS A 990 -14.33 -37.18 -14.13
C LYS A 990 -15.76 -37.72 -14.07
N LEU A 991 -15.87 -39.04 -14.00
CA LEU A 991 -17.13 -39.75 -13.82
C LEU A 991 -17.51 -39.82 -12.33
N GLU A 992 -18.76 -39.47 -12.01
CA GLU A 992 -19.32 -39.56 -10.67
C GLU A 992 -20.58 -40.44 -10.71
N SER A 993 -20.88 -41.15 -9.63
CA SER A 993 -22.01 -42.10 -9.60
C SER A 993 -22.90 -41.94 -8.38
N ALA A 994 -24.21 -42.12 -8.56
CA ALA A 994 -25.19 -42.23 -7.48
C ALA A 994 -25.94 -43.56 -7.58
N GLU A 995 -26.28 -44.19 -6.45
CA GLU A 995 -27.10 -45.41 -6.42
C GLU A 995 -28.56 -45.07 -6.15
N VAL A 996 -29.46 -45.51 -7.04
CA VAL A 996 -30.92 -45.38 -6.90
C VAL A 996 -31.52 -46.72 -6.52
N ARG A 997 -32.47 -46.70 -5.58
CA ARG A 997 -33.25 -47.87 -5.19
C ARG A 997 -34.73 -47.67 -5.51
N PHE A 998 -35.33 -48.69 -6.12
CA PHE A 998 -36.76 -48.79 -6.40
C PHE A 998 -37.37 -49.92 -5.57
N GLU A 999 -38.32 -49.56 -4.70
CA GLU A 999 -38.98 -50.44 -3.74
C GLU A 999 -40.48 -50.11 -3.65
N PRO A 1000 -41.28 -50.49 -4.66
CA PRO A 1000 -42.67 -50.09 -4.74
C PRO A 1000 -43.52 -50.70 -3.62
N LYS A 1001 -44.41 -49.90 -3.04
CA LYS A 1001 -45.34 -50.28 -1.96
C LYS A 1001 -46.78 -50.45 -2.48
N THR A 1002 -47.10 -49.84 -3.62
CA THR A 1002 -48.41 -49.90 -4.26
C THR A 1002 -48.27 -50.17 -5.77
N SER A 1003 -49.26 -50.81 -6.39
CA SER A 1003 -49.25 -51.13 -7.81
C SER A 1003 -49.44 -49.88 -8.68
N GLY A 1004 -48.95 -49.91 -9.92
CA GLY A 1004 -49.07 -48.82 -10.87
C GLY A 1004 -47.72 -48.36 -11.41
N GLU A 1005 -47.74 -47.38 -12.31
CA GLU A 1005 -46.52 -46.75 -12.80
C GLU A 1005 -45.94 -45.83 -11.72
N LYS A 1006 -44.63 -45.89 -11.56
CA LYS A 1006 -43.85 -45.14 -10.60
C LYS A 1006 -42.81 -44.37 -11.37
N SER A 1007 -42.75 -43.06 -11.16
CA SER A 1007 -41.69 -42.22 -11.70
C SER A 1007 -41.23 -41.15 -10.73
N ALA A 1008 -40.00 -40.70 -10.94
CA ALA A 1008 -39.36 -39.60 -10.24
C ALA A 1008 -38.40 -38.86 -11.17
N LYS A 1009 -38.13 -37.60 -10.87
CA LYS A 1009 -37.11 -36.77 -11.51
C LYS A 1009 -36.01 -36.47 -10.51
N LEU A 1010 -34.78 -36.82 -10.84
CA LEU A 1010 -33.60 -36.37 -10.11
C LEU A 1010 -33.08 -35.08 -10.77
N ILE A 1011 -33.11 -33.97 -10.05
CA ILE A 1011 -32.65 -32.67 -10.51
C ILE A 1011 -31.36 -32.31 -9.78
N ILE A 1012 -30.34 -31.92 -10.54
CA ILE A 1012 -29.04 -31.50 -10.04
C ILE A 1012 -28.81 -30.07 -10.51
N ASN A 1013 -28.73 -29.15 -9.56
CA ASN A 1013 -28.50 -27.73 -9.83
C ASN A 1013 -27.02 -27.40 -9.71
N THR A 1014 -26.46 -26.83 -10.79
CA THR A 1014 -25.08 -26.35 -10.85
C THR A 1014 -25.04 -25.05 -11.66
N LEU A 1015 -23.86 -24.43 -11.77
CA LEU A 1015 -23.62 -23.31 -12.69
C LEU A 1015 -23.81 -23.68 -14.18
N ALA A 1016 -23.80 -24.96 -14.55
CA ALA A 1016 -24.17 -25.43 -15.89
C ALA A 1016 -25.68 -25.45 -16.15
N GLY A 1017 -26.50 -25.08 -15.16
CA GLY A 1017 -27.96 -25.18 -15.19
C GLY A 1017 -28.49 -26.43 -14.50
N ASN A 1018 -29.80 -26.66 -14.66
CA ASN A 1018 -30.50 -27.79 -14.07
C ASN A 1018 -30.38 -29.03 -14.95
N ASN A 1019 -29.75 -30.07 -14.43
CA ASN A 1019 -29.64 -31.37 -15.09
C ASN A 1019 -30.68 -32.32 -14.52
N THR A 1020 -31.59 -32.81 -15.37
CA THR A 1020 -32.74 -33.62 -14.95
C THR A 1020 -32.61 -35.04 -15.49
N PHE A 1021 -32.69 -36.02 -14.60
CA PHE A 1021 -32.71 -37.45 -14.92
C PHE A 1021 -34.05 -38.06 -14.57
N TYR A 1022 -34.57 -38.93 -15.43
CA TYR A 1022 -35.85 -39.58 -15.24
C TYR A 1022 -35.66 -40.99 -14.68
N ILE A 1023 -36.43 -41.33 -13.65
CA ILE A 1023 -36.43 -42.65 -13.06
C ILE A 1023 -37.85 -43.17 -13.18
N LYS A 1024 -38.02 -44.37 -13.74
CA LYS A 1024 -39.34 -45.02 -13.85
C LYS A 1024 -39.28 -46.49 -13.51
N GLY A 1025 -40.44 -47.05 -13.17
CA GLY A 1025 -40.66 -48.46 -12.95
C GLY A 1025 -42.14 -48.76 -12.83
N LYS A 1026 -42.54 -50.00 -13.12
CA LYS A 1026 -43.93 -50.46 -13.00
C LYS A 1026 -44.07 -51.41 -11.83
N ALA A 1027 -44.89 -51.04 -10.87
CA ALA A 1027 -45.23 -51.86 -9.73
C ALA A 1027 -46.45 -52.73 -10.03
N TYR A 1028 -46.42 -54.01 -9.67
CA TYR A 1028 -47.60 -54.87 -9.73
C TYR A 1028 -47.85 -55.56 -8.40
N ASP A 1029 -49.13 -55.73 -8.07
CA ASP A 1029 -49.56 -56.52 -6.93
C ASP A 1029 -49.61 -58.00 -7.33
N PRO A 1030 -48.77 -58.87 -6.75
CA PRO A 1030 -48.79 -60.29 -7.05
C PRO A 1030 -50.09 -60.99 -6.60
N SER A 1031 -50.94 -60.33 -5.78
CA SER A 1031 -52.24 -60.85 -5.33
C SER A 1031 -53.41 -60.55 -6.29
N SER A 1032 -53.24 -59.64 -7.26
CA SER A 1032 -54.23 -59.36 -8.30
C SER A 1032 -53.92 -60.12 -9.59
N VAL A 1033 -54.33 -61.39 -9.65
CA VAL A 1033 -54.28 -62.19 -10.89
C VAL A 1033 -55.71 -62.40 -11.39
N TYR A 1034 -56.10 -61.63 -12.41
CA TYR A 1034 -57.02 -62.11 -13.43
C TYR A 1034 -56.41 -61.83 -14.80
N SER A 1035 -56.28 -62.92 -15.56
CA SER A 1035 -55.87 -62.94 -16.95
C SER A 1035 -56.78 -62.07 -17.81
N THR A 1036 -56.19 -61.37 -18.77
CA THR A 1036 -56.51 -61.47 -20.20
C THR A 1036 -55.49 -60.67 -21.01
N GLU A 1037 -55.12 -61.23 -22.17
CA GLU A 1037 -54.20 -60.71 -23.21
C GLU A 1037 -52.71 -61.07 -23.04
N LEU A 1038 -52.36 -62.21 -23.63
CA LEU A 1038 -50.99 -62.63 -23.96
C LEU A 1038 -50.90 -62.78 -25.48
N ASP A 1039 -49.92 -62.09 -26.05
CA ASP A 1039 -49.29 -62.19 -27.38
C ASP A 1039 -49.93 -63.10 -28.46
N LYS A 1040 -50.25 -62.48 -29.60
CA LYS A 1040 -51.07 -62.99 -30.73
C LYS A 1040 -50.34 -63.86 -31.76
N ASP A 1041 -49.28 -64.57 -31.39
CA ASP A 1041 -48.47 -65.26 -32.42
C ASP A 1041 -48.80 -66.76 -32.58
N PHE A 1042 -49.23 -67.47 -31.53
CA PHE A 1042 -49.77 -68.84 -31.63
C PHE A 1042 -50.55 -69.24 -30.37
N ALA A 1043 -51.58 -70.07 -30.56
CA ALA A 1043 -52.34 -70.70 -29.50
C ALA A 1043 -51.71 -72.05 -29.13
N ILE A 1044 -51.65 -72.32 -27.83
CA ILE A 1044 -51.18 -73.58 -27.24
C ILE A 1044 -52.37 -74.25 -26.55
N LYS A 1045 -52.63 -75.50 -26.91
CA LYS A 1045 -53.63 -76.34 -26.24
C LYS A 1045 -52.97 -77.63 -25.77
N PHE A 1046 -53.35 -78.11 -24.58
CA PHE A 1046 -53.02 -79.45 -24.11
C PHE A 1046 -54.29 -80.29 -24.16
N ASP A 1047 -54.24 -81.45 -24.82
CA ASP A 1047 -55.39 -82.34 -25.00
C ASP A 1047 -54.93 -83.80 -25.02
N ASN A 1048 -55.50 -84.66 -24.16
CA ASN A 1048 -55.23 -86.11 -24.09
C ASN A 1048 -53.74 -86.51 -24.28
N ASN A 1049 -52.87 -86.00 -23.43
CA ASN A 1049 -51.41 -86.22 -23.43
C ASN A 1049 -50.67 -85.68 -24.66
N LYS A 1050 -51.22 -84.66 -25.31
CA LYS A 1050 -50.59 -84.02 -26.46
C LYS A 1050 -50.59 -82.51 -26.31
N LEU A 1051 -49.47 -81.92 -26.72
CA LEU A 1051 -49.34 -80.50 -26.99
C LEU A 1051 -49.78 -80.23 -28.41
N ILE A 1052 -50.69 -79.29 -28.57
CA ILE A 1052 -51.17 -78.81 -29.84
C ILE A 1052 -50.79 -77.33 -29.97
N LEU A 1053 -50.08 -77.01 -31.06
CA LEU A 1053 -49.68 -75.65 -31.40
C LEU A 1053 -50.39 -75.25 -32.70
N THR A 1054 -51.12 -74.13 -32.65
CA THR A 1054 -51.85 -73.57 -33.79
C THR A 1054 -51.50 -72.11 -33.98
N SER A 1055 -51.19 -71.69 -35.20
CA SER A 1055 -51.02 -70.27 -35.55
C SER A 1055 -51.79 -69.94 -36.82
N GLU A 1056 -52.40 -68.77 -36.88
CA GLU A 1056 -52.99 -68.23 -38.12
C GLU A 1056 -51.95 -67.50 -38.98
N ASN A 1057 -50.84 -67.04 -38.39
CA ASN A 1057 -49.87 -66.14 -39.03
C ASN A 1057 -48.46 -66.74 -39.19
N ILE A 1058 -48.19 -67.93 -38.64
CA ILE A 1058 -46.87 -68.57 -38.66
C ILE A 1058 -46.96 -69.95 -39.32
N GLN A 1059 -46.19 -70.17 -40.38
CA GLN A 1059 -45.89 -71.52 -40.88
C GLN A 1059 -44.73 -72.13 -40.09
N PHE A 1060 -44.92 -73.37 -39.65
CA PHE A 1060 -43.90 -74.14 -38.97
C PHE A 1060 -43.01 -74.86 -39.98
N ILE A 1061 -41.71 -74.58 -39.96
CA ILE A 1061 -40.67 -75.12 -40.84
C ILE A 1061 -39.60 -75.74 -39.93
N SER A 1062 -39.56 -77.07 -39.88
CA SER A 1062 -38.69 -77.85 -38.99
C SER A 1062 -38.66 -77.36 -37.53
N PRO A 1063 -39.83 -77.18 -36.89
CA PRO A 1063 -39.91 -76.67 -35.52
C PRO A 1063 -39.23 -77.60 -34.52
N LYS A 1064 -38.41 -77.03 -33.63
CA LYS A 1064 -37.86 -77.71 -32.45
C LYS A 1064 -38.51 -77.15 -31.20
N LEU A 1065 -38.84 -78.03 -30.27
CA LEU A 1065 -39.47 -77.70 -29.01
C LEU A 1065 -38.60 -78.14 -27.84
N GLU A 1066 -38.46 -77.29 -26.82
CA GLU A 1066 -37.73 -77.55 -25.60
C GLU A 1066 -38.49 -77.05 -24.37
N PHE A 1067 -38.59 -77.87 -23.33
CA PHE A 1067 -39.10 -77.49 -22.02
C PHE A 1067 -37.96 -77.30 -21.05
N PHE A 1068 -38.00 -76.23 -20.26
CA PHE A 1068 -37.07 -75.98 -19.18
C PHE A 1068 -37.83 -75.86 -17.85
N ASP A 1069 -37.24 -76.40 -16.78
CA ASP A 1069 -37.70 -76.11 -15.41
C ASP A 1069 -37.33 -74.67 -14.99
N VAL A 1070 -37.78 -74.26 -13.81
CA VAL A 1070 -37.48 -72.93 -13.25
C VAL A 1070 -35.99 -72.68 -12.98
N ASN A 1071 -35.17 -73.74 -12.95
CA ASN A 1071 -33.72 -73.65 -12.77
C ASN A 1071 -32.97 -73.62 -14.11
N GLY A 1072 -33.68 -73.67 -15.24
CA GLY A 1072 -33.10 -73.64 -16.58
C GLY A 1072 -32.59 -75.00 -17.07
N ASN A 1073 -32.93 -76.11 -16.42
CA ASN A 1073 -32.59 -77.44 -16.91
C ASN A 1073 -33.58 -77.87 -17.99
N SER A 1074 -33.07 -78.39 -19.11
CA SER A 1074 -33.93 -78.95 -20.18
C SER A 1074 -34.55 -80.27 -19.71
N ILE A 1075 -35.88 -80.32 -19.67
CA ILE A 1075 -36.68 -81.46 -19.22
C ILE A 1075 -37.07 -82.36 -20.39
N GLU A 1076 -37.40 -81.76 -21.53
CA GLU A 1076 -37.75 -82.48 -22.75
C GLU A 1076 -37.36 -81.65 -23.97
N SER A 1077 -36.85 -82.31 -25.02
CA SER A 1077 -36.54 -81.70 -26.31
C SER A 1077 -37.02 -82.60 -27.45
N ALA A 1078 -37.74 -82.03 -28.41
CA ALA A 1078 -38.28 -82.76 -29.55
C ALA A 1078 -38.22 -81.94 -30.84
N THR A 1079 -37.83 -82.58 -31.94
CA THR A 1079 -37.98 -82.02 -33.29
C THR A 1079 -39.29 -82.52 -33.89
N LEU A 1080 -40.15 -81.59 -34.29
CA LEU A 1080 -41.53 -81.91 -34.65
C LEU A 1080 -41.70 -81.94 -36.18
N ARG A 1081 -42.54 -82.86 -36.66
CA ARG A 1081 -42.94 -82.90 -38.07
C ARG A 1081 -44.09 -81.91 -38.29
N SER A 1082 -43.90 -80.97 -39.21
CA SER A 1082 -44.87 -79.91 -39.51
C SER A 1082 -45.85 -80.33 -40.61
N ASN A 1083 -47.12 -79.99 -40.45
CA ASN A 1083 -48.14 -80.02 -41.51
C ASN A 1083 -48.54 -78.60 -42.00
N GLY A 1084 -47.66 -77.60 -41.81
CA GLY A 1084 -47.92 -76.19 -42.14
C GLY A 1084 -48.16 -75.35 -40.89
N SER A 1085 -49.41 -75.00 -40.59
CA SER A 1085 -49.79 -74.06 -39.50
C SER A 1085 -50.17 -74.75 -38.18
N TYR A 1086 -49.98 -76.07 -38.10
CA TYR A 1086 -50.41 -76.94 -37.00
C TYR A 1086 -49.31 -77.94 -36.65
N ILE A 1087 -49.07 -78.12 -35.34
CA ILE A 1087 -48.18 -79.15 -34.81
C ILE A 1087 -48.85 -79.88 -33.64
N GLU A 1088 -48.64 -81.19 -33.57
CA GLU A 1088 -49.06 -82.04 -32.46
C GLU A 1088 -47.85 -82.85 -31.95
N HIS A 1089 -47.61 -82.81 -30.64
CA HIS A 1089 -46.51 -83.52 -29.98
C HIS A 1089 -47.03 -84.26 -28.76
N GLY A 1090 -46.70 -85.55 -28.63
CA GLY A 1090 -47.06 -86.33 -27.45
C GLY A 1090 -46.17 -85.97 -26.27
N ILE A 1091 -46.76 -85.71 -25.11
CA ILE A 1091 -46.05 -85.37 -23.88
C ILE A 1091 -46.10 -86.56 -22.92
N ASP A 1092 -44.96 -86.93 -22.35
CA ASP A 1092 -44.92 -87.87 -21.22
C ASP A 1092 -45.10 -87.13 -19.89
N HIS A 1093 -46.30 -87.21 -19.33
CA HIS A 1093 -46.64 -86.56 -18.06
C HIS A 1093 -45.83 -87.05 -16.85
N ASN A 1094 -45.06 -88.14 -16.96
CA ASN A 1094 -44.18 -88.59 -15.87
C ASN A 1094 -42.91 -87.74 -15.75
N LEU A 1095 -42.56 -86.97 -16.78
CA LEU A 1095 -41.39 -86.09 -16.77
C LEU A 1095 -41.66 -84.73 -16.12
N TYR A 1096 -42.93 -84.41 -15.83
CA TYR A 1096 -43.35 -83.10 -15.34
C TYR A 1096 -44.03 -83.21 -13.96
N SER A 1097 -43.55 -82.41 -13.00
CA SER A 1097 -44.20 -82.15 -11.72
C SER A 1097 -45.14 -80.94 -11.81
N THR A 1098 -46.06 -80.78 -10.86
CA THR A 1098 -46.81 -79.51 -10.74
C THR A 1098 -45.85 -78.36 -10.54
N GLY A 1099 -45.85 -77.38 -11.45
CA GLY A 1099 -44.84 -76.33 -11.46
C GLY A 1099 -44.88 -75.44 -12.70
N VAL A 1100 -43.96 -74.48 -12.73
CA VAL A 1100 -43.79 -73.54 -13.83
C VAL A 1100 -42.69 -74.06 -14.76
N TYR A 1101 -42.96 -74.06 -16.06
CA TYR A 1101 -42.02 -74.46 -17.09
C TYR A 1101 -41.89 -73.38 -18.16
N LEU A 1102 -40.71 -73.26 -18.75
CA LEU A 1102 -40.48 -72.44 -19.94
C LEU A 1102 -40.50 -73.34 -21.17
N LEU A 1103 -41.49 -73.13 -22.03
CA LEU A 1103 -41.55 -73.73 -23.35
C LEU A 1103 -40.81 -72.82 -24.34
N VAL A 1104 -39.80 -73.37 -25.01
CA VAL A 1104 -39.05 -72.70 -26.07
C VAL A 1104 -39.32 -73.44 -27.38
N ILE A 1105 -39.72 -72.70 -28.41
CA ILE A 1105 -39.93 -73.23 -29.76
C ILE A 1105 -38.99 -72.50 -30.70
N THR A 1106 -38.12 -73.24 -31.38
CA THR A 1106 -37.29 -72.71 -32.46
C THR A 1106 -37.92 -73.08 -33.79
N ASN A 1107 -38.28 -72.09 -34.60
CA ASN A 1107 -38.89 -72.28 -35.92
C ASN A 1107 -38.20 -71.38 -36.94
N ASN A 1108 -37.59 -71.96 -37.98
CA ASN A 1108 -36.83 -71.22 -39.01
C ASN A 1108 -35.84 -70.18 -38.42
N ASN A 1109 -35.01 -70.61 -37.45
CA ASN A 1109 -34.05 -69.80 -36.70
C ASN A 1109 -34.63 -68.65 -35.84
N LYS A 1110 -35.96 -68.53 -35.73
CA LYS A 1110 -36.61 -67.67 -34.74
C LYS A 1110 -36.92 -68.46 -33.48
N ILE A 1111 -36.73 -67.82 -32.33
CA ILE A 1111 -36.98 -68.42 -31.02
C ILE A 1111 -38.22 -67.76 -30.41
N TYR A 1112 -39.22 -68.59 -30.14
CA TYR A 1112 -40.43 -68.24 -29.43
C TYR A 1112 -40.34 -68.84 -28.03
N LYS A 1113 -40.75 -68.07 -27.02
CA LYS A 1113 -40.70 -68.51 -25.63
C LYS A 1113 -42.05 -68.27 -24.97
N ARG A 1114 -42.55 -69.27 -24.25
CA ARG A 1114 -43.81 -69.17 -23.52
C ARG A 1114 -43.68 -69.83 -22.15
N LYS A 1115 -43.98 -69.06 -21.11
CA LYS A 1115 -44.15 -69.62 -19.78
C LYS A 1115 -45.44 -70.43 -19.76
N ILE A 1116 -45.37 -71.66 -19.29
CA ILE A 1116 -46.54 -72.50 -19.03
C ILE A 1116 -46.54 -72.95 -17.58
N ILE A 1117 -47.73 -73.23 -17.06
CA ILE A 1117 -47.91 -73.80 -15.74
C ILE A 1117 -48.52 -75.17 -15.95
N ILE A 1118 -47.84 -76.20 -15.50
CA ILE A 1118 -48.36 -77.57 -15.50
C ILE A 1118 -48.88 -77.83 -14.09
N VAL A 1119 -50.15 -78.22 -14.00
CA VAL A 1119 -50.78 -78.67 -12.76
C VAL A 1119 -51.18 -80.12 -12.98
N ARG A 1120 -50.62 -81.01 -12.17
CA ARG A 1120 -50.89 -82.46 -12.23
C ARG A 1120 -52.13 -82.82 -11.44
#